data_AF-A0A7X5BTG6-F1
#
_entry.id   AF-A0A7X5BTG6-F1
#
_cell.length_a   1.000
_cell.length_b   1.000
_cell.length_c   1.000
_cell.angle_alpha   90.00
_cell.angle_beta   90.00
_cell.angle_gamma   90.00
#
_symmetry.space_group_name_H-M   'P 1'
#
loop_
_entity.id
_entity.type
_entity.pdbx_description
1 polymer ?
#
loop_
_entity_poly.entity_id
_entity_poly.type
_entity_poly.pdbx_seq_one_letter_code
_entity_poly.pdbx_strand_id
1 'polypeptide(L)'
;MNERGEVGRDVIGRLTLRSSSDEPLSARLKLGRLLNTVHLSPAGLPPSAIVCIRHLRDPKPGALSLRRHALGPPSDWERALQQALRERLSQAVRSALGAVPANAEAVLFADPAELLACLASEVSQGTAATHWWWRGLFPGADLARTVVAEWMRQPEYVPAALELGTRRGESQPVLELFTEDEACTLLTRVVQVHGLPGPLVAQAVFKAPVAGGEMTSSSGPSPAQERTVAGTDAAFAPWEPWAPEVRMLGLGRQRQTLLGVALMLRRAPTEVRRPSFVAKVMDWRDASPRTGVHTLPRPPTRSVPTTSEHPAAQAPISDRRPTARHDRDAHAETGLLDISSGQTQERPAVPPAPHASRPPAPGPATVPGLAPATSLPPESRASTTSRRSAPEPAQLPSSTFPHPPGRGWGLPISTKLGGVFYLVNLSLFLELYGDFTQPARPGLPFSVWDFVALLGRRLLTDPMPTDPMWRVLARLSSREPGEAFGNAFEPPDTWRIPAGWLSAFRPQEATEWTWDLEGGRLRVRHPEGFLVLDVPCEGEDAEAQVQRETAPYSQVAAFTLARTGFPLPVAPEAKHLEQWLGWLEPYVRARLARALGLDDAEELERTLLLHEARLHVTESHVDVVFALSQLPLAVRIAGLDRNIGWIPAAGRHLFFHFE
;
A
#
# COMPACT_ATOMS: atom_id res chain seq x y z
N MET A 1 6.20 5.35 11.16
CA MET A 1 7.00 6.57 11.35
C MET A 1 7.68 6.52 12.72
N ASN A 2 8.49 7.50 13.10
CA ASN A 2 8.63 7.81 14.53
C ASN A 2 7.21 7.96 15.13
N GLU A 3 6.97 7.64 16.40
CA GLU A 3 5.60 7.57 16.98
C GLU A 3 4.77 8.85 16.76
N ARG A 4 5.43 9.99 16.50
CA ARG A 4 4.84 11.32 16.28
C ARG A 4 4.29 11.58 14.88
N GLY A 5 4.64 10.76 13.89
CA GLY A 5 4.18 10.91 12.50
C GLY A 5 3.32 9.74 12.02
N GLU A 6 2.98 8.80 12.90
CA GLU A 6 2.16 7.64 12.53
C GLU A 6 0.73 8.06 12.21
N VAL A 7 0.16 7.49 11.13
CA VAL A 7 -1.21 7.77 10.70
C VAL A 7 -2.19 7.35 11.80
N GLY A 8 -3.22 8.17 12.04
CA GLY A 8 -4.25 7.90 13.04
C GLY A 8 -3.83 8.16 14.50
N ARG A 9 -2.69 8.81 14.74
CA ARG A 9 -2.27 9.23 16.09
C ARG A 9 -2.26 10.75 16.25
N ASP A 10 -2.85 11.21 17.35
CA ASP A 10 -2.77 12.60 17.78
C ASP A 10 -1.64 12.76 18.80
N VAL A 11 -0.66 13.63 18.53
CA VAL A 11 0.48 13.83 19.42
C VAL A 11 0.65 15.30 19.81
N ILE A 12 0.61 15.56 21.12
CA ILE A 12 0.92 16.86 21.70
C ILE A 12 2.38 16.89 22.16
N GLY A 13 3.24 17.59 21.41
CA GLY A 13 4.67 17.66 21.71
C GLY A 13 5.00 18.45 22.99
N ARG A 14 4.33 19.58 23.22
CA ARG A 14 4.49 20.41 24.42
C ARG A 14 3.15 21.00 24.83
N LEU A 15 2.87 20.94 26.12
CA LEU A 15 1.66 21.51 26.72
C LEU A 15 2.04 22.42 27.87
N THR A 16 1.60 23.67 27.81
CA THR A 16 1.84 24.67 28.84
C THR A 16 0.55 24.98 29.55
N LEU A 17 0.54 24.75 30.86
CA LEU A 17 -0.61 24.97 31.72
C LEU A 17 -0.28 26.08 32.73
N ARG A 18 -1.22 27.02 32.90
CA ARG A 18 -1.22 27.94 34.04
C ARG A 18 -2.27 27.44 35.02
N SER A 19 -1.84 27.04 36.23
CA SER A 19 -2.76 26.51 37.25
C SER A 19 -2.41 27.05 38.63
N SER A 20 -3.40 27.07 39.52
CA SER A 20 -3.23 27.40 40.94
C SER A 20 -2.84 26.18 41.80
N SER A 21 -2.44 25.07 41.19
CA SER A 21 -2.13 23.79 41.85
C SER A 21 -0.62 23.59 41.90
N ASP A 22 -0.08 23.22 43.05
CA ASP A 22 1.36 23.21 43.30
C ASP A 22 2.09 21.95 42.77
N GLU A 23 1.37 20.89 42.35
CA GLU A 23 2.00 19.64 41.92
C GLU A 23 1.91 19.38 40.38
N PRO A 24 3.03 19.52 39.64
CA PRO A 24 3.06 19.39 38.18
C PRO A 24 2.72 17.99 37.64
N LEU A 25 3.13 16.93 38.34
CA LEU A 25 2.91 15.55 37.91
C LEU A 25 1.43 15.18 37.96
N SER A 26 0.75 15.54 39.06
CA SER A 26 -0.69 15.37 39.24
C SER A 26 -1.49 16.14 38.18
N ALA A 27 -1.07 17.37 37.85
CA ALA A 27 -1.69 18.15 36.78
C ALA A 27 -1.51 17.48 35.41
N ARG A 28 -0.30 16.99 35.10
CA ARG A 28 0.00 16.27 33.85
C ARG A 28 -0.86 15.01 33.70
N LEU A 29 -0.97 14.17 34.73
CA LEU A 29 -1.75 12.93 34.66
C LEU A 29 -3.24 13.18 34.47
N LYS A 30 -3.80 14.16 35.22
CA LYS A 30 -5.22 14.54 35.10
C LYS A 30 -5.54 15.08 33.72
N LEU A 31 -4.71 16.00 33.21
CA LEU A 31 -4.95 16.61 31.92
C LEU A 31 -4.68 15.62 30.77
N GLY A 32 -3.70 14.73 30.91
CA GLY A 32 -3.46 13.64 29.96
C GLY A 32 -4.69 12.72 29.85
N ARG A 33 -5.31 12.34 30.96
CA ARG A 33 -6.56 11.57 30.96
C ARG A 33 -7.71 12.33 30.28
N LEU A 34 -7.86 13.63 30.56
CA LEU A 34 -8.91 14.46 29.97
C LEU A 34 -8.70 14.68 28.46
N LEU A 35 -7.48 14.88 27.99
CA LEU A 35 -7.21 15.11 26.57
C LEU A 35 -7.23 13.83 25.75
N ASN A 36 -6.95 12.67 26.36
CA ASN A 36 -7.07 11.38 25.70
C ASN A 36 -8.52 11.01 25.32
N THR A 37 -9.52 11.67 25.90
CA THR A 37 -10.93 11.48 25.52
C THR A 37 -11.39 12.44 24.43
N VAL A 38 -10.54 13.37 23.99
CA VAL A 38 -10.86 14.38 22.98
C VAL A 38 -10.42 13.91 21.61
N HIS A 39 -11.32 14.00 20.63
CA HIS A 39 -10.96 13.83 19.23
C HIS A 39 -10.25 15.08 18.71
N LEU A 40 -8.94 14.99 18.40
CA LEU A 40 -8.19 16.13 17.85
C LEU A 40 -8.14 16.13 16.32
N SER A 41 -8.65 15.09 15.69
CA SER A 41 -8.85 15.00 14.25
C SER A 41 -10.25 15.52 13.87
N PRO A 42 -10.37 16.70 13.23
CA PRO A 42 -11.66 17.24 12.84
C PRO A 42 -12.20 16.53 11.59
N ALA A 43 -13.52 16.47 11.49
CA ALA A 43 -14.21 15.83 10.38
C ALA A 43 -13.81 16.41 9.01
N GLY A 44 -13.62 15.53 8.03
CA GLY A 44 -13.29 15.88 6.65
C GLY A 44 -11.79 16.05 6.36
N LEU A 45 -10.91 15.80 7.34
CA LEU A 45 -9.48 15.60 7.09
C LEU A 45 -9.29 14.28 6.33
N PRO A 46 -8.49 14.22 5.25
CA PRO A 46 -8.09 12.93 4.67
C PRO A 46 -7.45 12.05 5.76
N PRO A 47 -7.90 10.80 5.95
CA PRO A 47 -7.42 9.97 7.06
C PRO A 47 -5.92 9.68 7.05
N SER A 48 -5.30 9.60 5.87
CA SER A 48 -3.85 9.44 5.71
C SER A 48 -3.03 10.72 5.95
N ALA A 49 -3.68 11.89 6.04
CA ALA A 49 -2.99 13.17 6.09
C ALA A 49 -2.27 13.39 7.43
N ILE A 50 -1.12 14.02 7.36
CA ILE A 50 -0.30 14.38 8.52
C ILE A 50 -0.30 15.90 8.64
N VAL A 51 -0.77 16.39 9.78
CA VAL A 51 -0.82 17.83 10.06
C VAL A 51 0.09 18.16 11.22
N CYS A 52 1.01 19.09 10.98
CA CYS A 52 1.78 19.73 12.03
C CYS A 52 1.14 21.07 12.35
N ILE A 53 0.68 21.27 13.60
CA ILE A 53 0.23 22.57 14.10
C ILE A 53 1.30 23.12 15.03
N ARG A 54 1.79 24.32 14.74
CA ARG A 54 2.85 24.96 15.53
C ARG A 54 2.35 25.27 16.92
N HIS A 55 1.30 26.10 17.01
CA HIS A 55 0.72 26.56 18.26
C HIS A 55 -0.82 26.53 18.21
N LEU A 56 -1.43 25.86 19.18
CA LEU A 56 -2.87 25.90 19.43
C LEU A 56 -3.11 26.46 20.83
N ARG A 57 -3.76 27.62 20.93
CA ARG A 57 -4.13 28.23 22.21
C ARG A 57 -5.40 27.57 22.74
N ASP A 58 -5.56 27.55 24.07
CA ASP A 58 -6.81 27.14 24.69
C ASP A 58 -7.96 28.03 24.15
N PRO A 59 -8.92 27.45 23.41
CA PRO A 59 -9.98 28.20 22.76
C PRO A 59 -11.01 28.74 23.75
N LYS A 60 -11.10 28.16 24.97
CA LYS A 60 -12.01 28.62 26.02
C LYS A 60 -11.31 28.54 27.39
N PRO A 61 -10.41 29.49 27.69
CA PRO A 61 -9.63 29.51 28.93
C PRO A 61 -10.49 29.37 30.18
N GLY A 62 -10.04 28.53 31.12
CA GLY A 62 -10.70 28.32 32.41
C GLY A 62 -11.89 27.34 32.39
N ALA A 63 -12.30 26.84 31.21
CA ALA A 63 -13.36 25.83 31.13
C ALA A 63 -12.89 24.42 31.57
N LEU A 64 -11.61 24.11 31.38
CA LEU A 64 -11.02 22.85 31.84
C LEU A 64 -10.72 22.89 33.35
N SER A 65 -11.51 22.17 34.15
CA SER A 65 -11.31 22.10 35.61
C SER A 65 -10.52 20.86 36.02
N LEU A 66 -9.31 21.06 36.54
CA LEU A 66 -8.45 20.00 37.10
C LEU A 66 -8.80 19.60 38.54
N ARG A 67 -9.75 20.31 39.16
CA ARG A 67 -10.16 20.07 40.56
C ARG A 67 -11.21 18.95 40.68
N ARG A 68 -11.97 18.69 39.61
CA ARG A 68 -12.99 17.65 39.57
C ARG A 68 -12.46 16.43 38.83
N HIS A 69 -12.82 15.23 39.29
CA HIS A 69 -12.62 13.98 38.53
C HIS A 69 -13.62 13.93 37.37
N ALA A 70 -13.44 14.81 36.37
CA ALA A 70 -14.26 14.82 35.18
C ALA A 70 -13.85 13.67 34.25
N LEU A 71 -14.84 12.99 33.68
CA LEU A 71 -14.65 11.91 32.70
C LEU A 71 -14.26 12.43 31.31
N GLY A 72 -14.54 13.71 31.03
CA GLY A 72 -14.18 14.37 29.78
C GLY A 72 -14.31 15.89 29.89
N PRO A 73 -13.86 16.63 28.86
CA PRO A 73 -14.01 18.08 28.84
C PRO A 73 -15.47 18.53 28.68
N PRO A 74 -15.80 19.79 29.02
CA PRO A 74 -17.11 20.35 28.72
C PRO A 74 -17.37 20.42 27.21
N SER A 75 -18.58 20.08 26.77
CA SER A 75 -18.96 20.08 25.34
C SER A 75 -18.77 21.43 24.64
N ASP A 76 -18.95 22.55 25.36
CA ASP A 76 -18.67 23.87 24.81
C ASP A 76 -17.19 24.13 24.55
N TRP A 77 -16.31 23.58 25.40
CA TRP A 77 -14.87 23.67 25.19
C TRP A 77 -14.45 22.81 23.99
N GLU A 78 -15.00 21.59 23.88
CA GLU A 78 -14.78 20.71 22.73
C GLU A 78 -15.22 21.36 21.42
N ARG A 79 -16.41 21.98 21.38
CA ARG A 79 -16.90 22.69 20.20
C ARG A 79 -15.96 23.84 19.80
N ALA A 80 -15.47 24.60 20.78
CA ALA A 80 -14.52 25.69 20.55
C ALA A 80 -13.16 25.18 20.05
N LEU A 81 -12.70 24.02 20.56
CA LEU A 81 -11.50 23.34 20.07
C LEU A 81 -11.64 22.88 18.62
N GLN A 82 -12.76 22.23 18.29
CA GLN A 82 -13.04 21.80 16.92
C GLN A 82 -13.06 22.99 15.95
N GLN A 83 -13.64 24.12 16.36
CA GLN A 83 -13.63 25.33 15.56
C GLN A 83 -12.20 25.87 15.37
N ALA A 84 -11.42 26.00 16.45
CA ALA A 84 -10.04 26.47 16.37
C ALA A 84 -9.14 25.57 15.50
N LEU A 85 -9.35 24.25 15.56
CA LEU A 85 -8.67 23.29 14.69
C LEU A 85 -9.06 23.51 13.22
N ARG A 86 -10.35 23.61 12.90
CA ARG A 86 -10.82 23.88 11.53
C ARG A 86 -10.25 25.17 10.96
N GLU A 87 -10.20 26.24 11.77
CA GLU A 87 -9.60 27.51 11.37
C GLU A 87 -8.11 27.35 11.02
N ARG A 88 -7.35 26.64 11.86
CA ARG A 88 -5.92 26.35 11.59
C ARG A 88 -5.73 25.51 10.35
N LEU A 89 -6.54 24.47 10.17
CA LEU A 89 -6.49 23.60 9.00
C LEU A 89 -6.86 24.33 7.72
N SER A 90 -7.81 25.26 7.76
CA SER A 90 -8.17 26.07 6.59
C SER A 90 -7.01 26.94 6.08
N GLN A 91 -6.04 27.24 6.96
CA GLN A 91 -4.83 28.02 6.68
C GLN A 91 -3.58 27.14 6.51
N ALA A 92 -3.72 25.81 6.57
CA ALA A 92 -2.58 24.90 6.47
C ALA A 92 -1.95 24.96 5.08
N VAL A 93 -0.62 25.00 5.05
CA VAL A 93 0.17 25.04 3.81
C VAL A 93 0.71 23.64 3.52
N ARG A 94 0.46 23.13 2.31
CA ARG A 94 0.99 21.84 1.86
C ARG A 94 2.40 22.04 1.32
N SER A 95 3.40 21.52 2.03
CA SER A 95 4.83 21.63 1.64
C SER A 95 5.08 21.12 0.23
N ALA A 96 4.31 20.12 -0.21
CA ALA A 96 4.44 19.55 -1.53
C ALA A 96 4.03 20.47 -2.70
N LEU A 97 3.29 21.55 -2.44
CA LEU A 97 2.81 22.47 -3.48
C LEU A 97 3.65 23.74 -3.60
N GLY A 98 4.72 23.88 -2.82
CA GLY A 98 5.63 25.02 -2.88
C GLY A 98 6.22 25.37 -1.53
N ALA A 99 7.03 26.44 -1.52
CA ALA A 99 7.70 26.91 -0.31
C ALA A 99 6.69 27.26 0.79
N VAL A 100 6.94 26.75 2.00
CA VAL A 100 6.12 27.05 3.18
C VAL A 100 6.58 28.38 3.79
N PRO A 101 5.69 29.38 3.93
CA PRO A 101 6.04 30.64 4.59
C PRO A 101 6.49 30.43 6.04
N ALA A 102 7.46 31.23 6.52
CA ALA A 102 7.98 31.12 7.88
C ALA A 102 6.95 31.40 8.99
N ASN A 103 5.88 32.15 8.65
CA ASN A 103 4.74 32.44 9.52
C ASN A 103 3.61 31.38 9.44
N ALA A 104 3.80 30.29 8.70
CA ALA A 104 2.83 29.21 8.65
C ALA A 104 2.69 28.55 10.03
N GLU A 105 1.48 28.62 10.58
CA GLU A 105 1.11 28.02 11.87
C GLU A 105 0.64 26.56 11.72
N ALA A 106 0.36 26.11 10.49
CA ALA A 106 -0.02 24.75 10.18
C ALA A 106 0.63 24.29 8.85
N VAL A 107 1.23 23.10 8.86
CA VAL A 107 1.85 22.45 7.70
C VAL A 107 1.20 21.10 7.48
N LEU A 108 0.95 20.79 6.21
CA LEU A 108 0.24 19.60 5.76
C LEU A 108 1.12 18.72 4.87
N PHE A 109 1.02 17.41 5.07
CA PHE A 109 1.42 16.37 4.14
C PHE A 109 0.22 15.47 3.84
N ALA A 110 -0.05 15.20 2.55
CA ALA A 110 -1.22 14.41 2.15
C ALA A 110 -1.19 12.95 2.64
N ASP A 111 0.00 12.37 2.74
CA ASP A 111 0.24 11.01 3.20
C ASP A 111 1.70 10.83 3.69
N PRO A 112 2.04 9.67 4.28
CA PRO A 112 3.42 9.34 4.65
C PRO A 112 4.44 9.45 3.51
N ALA A 113 4.08 9.12 2.27
CA ALA A 113 4.99 9.20 1.13
C ALA A 113 5.38 10.65 0.81
N GLU A 114 4.42 11.57 0.86
CA GLU A 114 4.66 12.99 0.70
C GLU A 114 5.53 13.56 1.82
N LEU A 115 5.29 13.16 3.08
CA LEU A 115 6.15 13.55 4.20
C LEU A 115 7.60 13.10 3.99
N LEU A 116 7.80 11.84 3.60
CA LEU A 116 9.13 11.28 3.35
C LEU A 116 9.84 11.95 2.17
N ALA A 117 9.11 12.28 1.10
CA ALA A 117 9.64 13.01 -0.05
C ALA A 117 10.05 14.44 0.32
N CYS A 118 9.20 15.18 1.03
CA CYS A 118 9.49 16.54 1.47
C CYS A 118 10.65 16.58 2.46
N LEU A 119 10.71 15.63 3.41
CA LEU A 119 11.84 15.53 4.33
C LEU A 119 13.15 15.29 3.56
N ALA A 120 13.19 14.31 2.66
CA ALA A 120 14.38 13.99 1.89
C ALA A 120 14.82 15.17 1.01
N SER A 121 13.88 15.84 0.35
CA SER A 121 14.14 17.03 -0.48
C SER A 121 14.77 18.16 0.34
N GLU A 122 14.14 18.56 1.45
CA GLU A 122 14.65 19.68 2.26
C GLU A 122 15.95 19.36 2.99
N VAL A 123 16.19 18.09 3.34
CA VAL A 123 17.48 17.63 3.86
C VAL A 123 18.56 17.71 2.80
N SER A 124 18.28 17.27 1.57
CA SER A 124 19.23 17.35 0.46
C SER A 124 19.59 18.78 0.07
N GLN A 125 18.68 19.73 0.30
CA GLN A 125 18.89 21.17 0.09
C GLN A 125 19.52 21.88 1.30
N GLY A 126 19.66 21.20 2.45
CA GLY A 126 20.18 21.79 3.68
C GLY A 126 19.23 22.77 4.39
N THR A 127 17.95 22.81 4.02
CA THR A 127 16.96 23.76 4.56
C THR A 127 16.14 23.18 5.72
N ALA A 128 16.03 21.85 5.82
CA ALA A 128 15.17 21.17 6.79
C ALA A 128 15.42 21.60 8.26
N ALA A 129 16.68 21.86 8.63
CA ALA A 129 17.03 22.26 9.98
C ALA A 129 16.40 23.60 10.41
N THR A 130 16.02 24.47 9.46
CA THR A 130 15.41 25.78 9.74
C THR A 130 13.91 25.70 10.00
N HIS A 131 13.26 24.61 9.57
CA HIS A 131 11.82 24.45 9.62
C HIS A 131 11.36 23.80 10.92
N TRP A 132 10.39 24.44 11.58
CA TRP A 132 9.99 24.08 12.94
C TRP A 132 9.28 22.72 13.02
N TRP A 133 8.57 22.29 11.96
CA TRP A 133 7.81 21.05 11.96
C TRP A 133 8.72 19.82 11.98
N TRP A 134 9.87 19.86 11.29
CA TRP A 134 10.85 18.77 11.36
C TRP A 134 11.46 18.62 12.75
N ARG A 135 11.76 19.73 13.43
CA ARG A 135 12.21 19.69 14.84
C ARG A 135 11.14 19.13 15.78
N GLY A 136 9.86 19.33 15.46
CA GLY A 136 8.73 18.78 16.21
C GLY A 136 8.55 17.27 16.02
N LEU A 137 8.65 16.81 14.76
CA LEU A 137 8.51 15.41 14.35
C LEU A 137 9.74 14.56 14.74
N PHE A 138 10.93 15.13 14.60
CA PHE A 138 12.23 14.47 14.83
C PHE A 138 13.10 15.29 15.80
N PRO A 139 12.73 15.35 17.09
CA PRO A 139 13.44 16.17 18.07
C PRO A 139 14.85 15.63 18.33
N GLY A 140 15.87 16.47 18.13
CA GLY A 140 17.27 16.13 18.44
C GLY A 140 17.90 15.08 17.51
N ALA A 141 17.25 14.75 16.39
CA ALA A 141 17.73 13.76 15.44
C ALA A 141 18.65 14.38 14.37
N ASP A 142 19.61 13.59 13.90
CA ASP A 142 20.30 13.85 12.63
C ASP A 142 19.31 13.57 11.48
N LEU A 143 18.84 14.62 10.81
CA LEU A 143 17.81 14.50 9.79
C LEU A 143 18.27 13.70 8.56
N ALA A 144 19.57 13.74 8.21
CA ALA A 144 20.09 12.96 7.09
C ALA A 144 20.03 11.45 7.38
N ARG A 145 20.49 11.04 8.55
CA ARG A 145 20.36 9.65 9.01
C ARG A 145 18.89 9.25 9.20
N THR A 146 18.04 10.18 9.61
CA THR A 146 16.61 9.95 9.79
C THR A 146 15.92 9.63 8.46
N VAL A 147 16.27 10.33 7.36
CA VAL A 147 15.74 10.02 6.03
C VAL A 147 16.03 8.57 5.66
N VAL A 148 17.30 8.16 5.76
CA VAL A 148 17.71 6.79 5.43
C VAL A 148 16.97 5.77 6.30
N ALA A 149 16.94 5.99 7.62
CA ALA A 149 16.28 5.09 8.56
C ALA A 149 14.77 4.96 8.29
N GLU A 150 14.07 6.07 8.02
CA GLU A 150 12.63 6.06 7.79
C GLU A 150 12.24 5.43 6.44
N TRP A 151 13.05 5.64 5.39
CA TRP A 151 12.86 4.98 4.09
C TRP A 151 13.10 3.46 4.21
N MET A 152 14.09 3.03 4.99
CA MET A 152 14.32 1.61 5.29
C MET A 152 13.21 0.99 6.11
N ARG A 153 12.61 1.76 7.03
CA ARG A 153 11.54 1.29 7.92
C ARG A 153 10.19 1.19 7.23
N GLN A 154 9.93 2.01 6.20
CA GLN A 154 8.69 2.01 5.43
C GLN A 154 8.97 2.01 3.91
N PRO A 155 9.57 0.93 3.38
CA PRO A 155 9.89 0.81 1.96
C PRO A 155 8.67 0.90 1.04
N GLU A 156 7.45 0.61 1.52
CA GLU A 156 6.19 0.72 0.78
C GLU A 156 5.91 2.13 0.24
N TYR A 157 6.41 3.17 0.91
CA TYR A 157 6.21 4.57 0.51
C TYR A 157 7.28 5.09 -0.43
N VAL A 158 8.42 4.39 -0.56
CA VAL A 158 9.58 4.86 -1.31
C VAL A 158 9.29 5.10 -2.79
N PRO A 159 8.59 4.20 -3.51
CA PRO A 159 8.24 4.46 -4.91
C PRO A 159 7.38 5.71 -5.12
N ALA A 160 6.42 5.95 -4.23
CA ALA A 160 5.59 7.15 -4.28
C ALA A 160 6.39 8.42 -3.96
N ALA A 161 7.31 8.35 -2.99
CA ALA A 161 8.19 9.47 -2.63
C ALA A 161 9.16 9.83 -3.77
N LEU A 162 9.76 8.82 -4.42
CA LEU A 162 10.68 9.02 -5.55
C LEU A 162 9.97 9.52 -6.81
N GLU A 163 8.75 9.08 -7.09
CA GLU A 163 7.94 9.64 -8.17
C GLU A 163 7.65 11.13 -7.92
N LEU A 164 7.34 11.51 -6.69
CA LEU A 164 7.13 12.92 -6.32
C LEU A 164 8.41 13.76 -6.47
N GLY A 165 9.55 13.26 -6.00
CA GLY A 165 10.85 13.91 -6.19
C GLY A 165 11.22 14.05 -7.67
N THR A 166 10.88 13.05 -8.49
CA THR A 166 11.17 13.05 -9.94
C THR A 166 10.35 14.11 -10.65
N ARG A 167 9.07 14.25 -10.33
CA ARG A 167 8.21 15.33 -10.87
C ARG A 167 8.72 16.74 -10.53
N ARG A 168 9.50 16.89 -9.46
CA ARG A 168 10.12 18.16 -9.05
C ARG A 168 11.56 18.34 -9.54
N GLY A 169 12.17 17.32 -10.16
CA GLY A 169 13.58 17.35 -10.53
C GLY A 169 14.54 17.23 -9.33
N GLU A 170 14.08 16.68 -8.20
CA GLU A 170 14.83 16.61 -6.93
C GLU A 170 15.41 15.22 -6.65
N SER A 171 15.23 14.24 -7.54
CA SER A 171 15.61 12.84 -7.29
C SER A 171 17.12 12.64 -7.17
N GLN A 172 17.95 13.38 -7.91
CA GLN A 172 19.40 13.25 -7.81
C GLN A 172 19.94 13.64 -6.42
N PRO A 173 19.72 14.87 -5.91
CA PRO A 173 20.25 15.26 -4.60
C PRO A 173 19.66 14.42 -3.47
N VAL A 174 18.41 13.94 -3.60
CA VAL A 174 17.81 13.00 -2.64
C VAL A 174 18.54 11.65 -2.62
N LEU A 175 18.83 11.07 -3.78
CA LEU A 175 19.51 9.77 -3.87
C LEU A 175 20.99 9.86 -3.49
N GLU A 176 21.60 11.03 -3.58
CA GLU A 176 22.97 11.28 -3.09
C GLU A 176 23.07 11.20 -1.56
N LEU A 177 21.95 11.32 -0.81
CA LEU A 177 21.91 11.08 0.64
C LEU A 177 22.19 9.61 1.01
N PHE A 178 21.98 8.68 0.08
CA PHE A 178 22.15 7.25 0.30
C PHE A 178 23.45 6.78 -0.32
N THR A 179 24.26 6.03 0.42
CA THR A 179 25.38 5.29 -0.18
C THR A 179 24.89 4.26 -1.22
N GLU A 180 25.78 3.76 -2.08
CA GLU A 180 25.39 2.71 -3.05
C GLU A 180 24.91 1.43 -2.34
N ASP A 181 25.48 1.09 -1.18
CA ASP A 181 25.06 -0.07 -0.38
C ASP A 181 23.68 0.14 0.28
N GLU A 182 23.43 1.34 0.82
CA GLU A 182 22.10 1.70 1.34
C GLU A 182 21.06 1.72 0.22
N ALA A 183 21.37 2.24 -0.96
CA ALA A 183 20.46 2.21 -2.10
C ALA A 183 20.13 0.78 -2.54
N CYS A 184 21.13 -0.12 -2.50
CA CYS A 184 20.98 -1.53 -2.81
C CYS A 184 20.11 -2.27 -1.78
N THR A 185 20.36 -2.01 -0.49
CA THR A 185 19.58 -2.55 0.62
C THR A 185 18.14 -2.04 0.58
N LEU A 186 17.94 -0.76 0.26
CA LEU A 186 16.61 -0.18 0.14
C LEU A 186 15.85 -0.77 -1.04
N LEU A 187 16.49 -0.92 -2.20
CA LEU A 187 15.90 -1.59 -3.35
C LEU A 187 15.43 -3.00 -2.98
N THR A 188 16.23 -3.74 -2.23
CA THR A 188 15.84 -5.08 -1.75
C THR A 188 14.54 -5.06 -0.95
N ARG A 189 14.42 -4.12 0.00
CA ARG A 189 13.22 -3.97 0.82
C ARG A 189 12.00 -3.55 -0.01
N VAL A 190 12.18 -2.65 -0.97
CA VAL A 190 11.13 -2.21 -1.90
C VAL A 190 10.63 -3.40 -2.73
N VAL A 191 11.54 -4.17 -3.34
CA VAL A 191 11.20 -5.34 -4.16
C VAL A 191 10.42 -6.37 -3.34
N GLN A 192 10.83 -6.63 -2.09
CA GLN A 192 10.13 -7.54 -1.18
C GLN A 192 8.71 -7.07 -0.83
N VAL A 193 8.56 -5.82 -0.39
CA VAL A 193 7.27 -5.29 0.07
C VAL A 193 6.28 -5.08 -1.08
N HIS A 194 6.76 -4.80 -2.29
CA HIS A 194 5.93 -4.69 -3.49
C HIS A 194 5.64 -6.01 -4.19
N GLY A 195 6.16 -7.13 -3.65
CA GLY A 195 5.86 -8.46 -4.16
C GLY A 195 6.53 -8.80 -5.49
N LEU A 196 7.65 -8.15 -5.79
CA LEU A 196 8.40 -8.43 -7.02
C LEU A 196 9.25 -9.71 -6.87
N PRO A 197 9.49 -10.46 -7.97
CA PRO A 197 10.23 -11.72 -7.90
C PRO A 197 11.65 -11.57 -7.34
N GLY A 198 12.06 -12.55 -6.53
CA GLY A 198 13.32 -12.57 -5.77
C GLY A 198 14.67 -12.51 -6.53
N PRO A 199 14.81 -12.75 -7.85
CA PRO A 199 16.11 -12.61 -8.51
C PRO A 199 16.69 -11.18 -8.45
N LEU A 200 15.83 -10.15 -8.40
CA LEU A 200 16.22 -8.76 -8.14
C LEU A 200 16.78 -8.55 -6.72
N VAL A 201 16.32 -9.35 -5.75
CA VAL A 201 16.76 -9.36 -4.34
C VAL A 201 18.12 -10.05 -4.18
N ALA A 202 18.35 -11.14 -4.93
CA ALA A 202 19.48 -12.05 -4.69
C ALA A 202 20.87 -11.47 -4.99
N GLN A 203 21.01 -10.54 -5.95
CA GLN A 203 22.32 -9.93 -6.27
C GLN A 203 22.55 -8.56 -5.64
N ALA A 204 21.56 -7.99 -4.95
CA ALA A 204 21.78 -6.78 -4.17
C ALA A 204 22.76 -7.02 -3.00
N VAL A 205 22.80 -8.24 -2.49
CA VAL A 205 23.59 -8.64 -1.31
C VAL A 205 24.95 -9.27 -1.68
N PHE A 206 25.18 -9.67 -2.94
CA PHE A 206 26.27 -10.59 -3.32
C PHE A 206 27.42 -10.03 -4.17
N LYS A 207 27.61 -8.70 -4.25
CA LYS A 207 28.85 -8.12 -4.81
C LYS A 207 29.49 -7.09 -3.86
N ALA A 208 29.75 -7.50 -2.62
CA ALA A 208 30.88 -6.93 -1.88
C ALA A 208 32.16 -7.57 -2.43
N PRO A 209 33.20 -6.81 -2.84
CA PRO A 209 34.46 -7.41 -3.22
C PRO A 209 35.07 -8.03 -1.97
N VAL A 210 35.11 -9.36 -1.90
CA VAL A 210 35.95 -10.04 -0.92
C VAL A 210 37.39 -9.73 -1.31
N ALA A 211 37.94 -8.69 -0.69
CA ALA A 211 39.37 -8.44 -0.69
C ALA A 211 40.03 -9.53 0.16
N GLY A 212 40.84 -10.36 -0.50
CA GLY A 212 41.72 -11.32 0.17
C GLY A 212 41.30 -12.78 -0.03
N GLY A 213 42.00 -13.46 -0.95
CA GLY A 213 41.88 -14.89 -1.17
C GLY A 213 42.74 -15.32 -2.34
N GLU A 214 43.89 -15.89 -2.03
CA GLU A 214 45.02 -16.12 -2.92
C GLU A 214 44.72 -16.97 -4.17
N MET A 215 45.40 -16.53 -5.23
CA MET A 215 45.82 -17.25 -6.42
C MET A 215 45.97 -18.77 -6.21
N THR A 216 45.08 -19.57 -6.81
CA THR A 216 45.46 -20.88 -7.33
C THR A 216 44.91 -21.04 -8.75
N SER A 217 45.84 -20.98 -9.68
CA SER A 217 45.66 -21.22 -11.10
C SER A 217 45.37 -22.69 -11.36
N SER A 218 44.24 -23.00 -11.98
CA SER A 218 44.09 -24.22 -12.78
C SER A 218 43.49 -23.87 -14.14
N SER A 219 44.40 -23.82 -15.11
CA SER A 219 44.15 -23.69 -16.53
C SER A 219 43.55 -24.97 -17.11
N GLY A 220 42.42 -24.85 -17.79
CA GLY A 220 41.90 -25.84 -18.73
C GLY A 220 41.41 -25.10 -19.98
N PRO A 221 41.89 -25.43 -21.20
CA PRO A 221 41.43 -24.78 -22.41
C PRO A 221 40.12 -25.44 -22.86
N SER A 222 39.08 -24.66 -23.07
CA SER A 222 37.91 -25.09 -23.84
C SER A 222 37.56 -24.03 -24.89
N PRO A 223 37.10 -24.47 -26.08
CA PRO A 223 37.33 -23.77 -27.33
C PRO A 223 36.47 -22.51 -27.47
N ALA A 224 37.11 -21.47 -28.00
CA ALA A 224 36.49 -20.24 -28.42
C ALA A 224 35.44 -20.54 -29.52
N GLN A 225 34.16 -20.44 -29.16
CA GLN A 225 33.14 -20.07 -30.13
C GLN A 225 33.20 -18.56 -30.28
N GLU A 226 33.87 -18.11 -31.34
CA GLU A 226 33.77 -16.77 -31.89
C GLU A 226 32.31 -16.49 -32.26
N ARG A 227 31.55 -15.98 -31.30
CA ARG A 227 30.36 -15.17 -31.61
C ARG A 227 30.88 -13.85 -32.15
N THR A 228 30.75 -13.71 -33.46
CA THR A 228 30.93 -12.48 -34.22
C THR A 228 30.12 -11.38 -33.54
N VAL A 229 30.83 -10.47 -32.85
CA VAL A 229 30.21 -9.31 -32.19
C VAL A 229 29.91 -8.31 -33.29
N ALA A 230 28.70 -8.41 -33.86
CA ALA A 230 28.09 -7.30 -34.57
C ALA A 230 27.90 -6.16 -33.56
N GLY A 231 28.47 -4.99 -33.86
CA GLY A 231 28.33 -3.79 -33.03
C GLY A 231 26.85 -3.53 -32.74
N THR A 232 26.48 -3.58 -31.47
CA THR A 232 25.14 -3.23 -31.00
C THR A 232 25.28 -2.25 -29.84
N ASP A 233 24.43 -1.24 -29.88
CA ASP A 233 24.31 -0.09 -28.98
C ASP A 233 24.47 -0.43 -27.50
N ALA A 234 24.92 0.55 -26.72
CA ALA A 234 24.90 0.49 -25.27
C ALA A 234 23.54 -0.04 -24.79
N ALA A 235 23.54 -1.15 -24.04
CA ALA A 235 22.32 -1.79 -23.58
C ALA A 235 21.44 -0.76 -22.84
N PHE A 236 20.31 -0.40 -23.44
CA PHE A 236 19.37 0.55 -22.85
C PHE A 236 18.80 -0.03 -21.55
N ALA A 237 18.57 0.84 -20.56
CA ALA A 237 17.96 0.42 -19.31
C ALA A 237 16.52 -0.06 -19.57
N PRO A 238 16.02 -1.10 -18.87
CA PRO A 238 14.69 -1.66 -19.14
C PRO A 238 13.53 -0.69 -18.90
N TRP A 239 13.76 0.36 -18.12
CA TRP A 239 12.78 1.40 -17.80
C TRP A 239 12.87 2.63 -18.71
N GLU A 240 13.80 2.69 -19.67
CA GLU A 240 13.99 3.86 -20.57
C GLU A 240 12.69 4.33 -21.27
N PRO A 241 11.77 3.46 -21.73
CA PRO A 241 10.52 3.90 -22.35
C PRO A 241 9.57 4.65 -21.41
N TRP A 242 9.66 4.41 -20.10
CA TRP A 242 8.76 4.97 -19.08
C TRP A 242 9.42 6.02 -18.19
N ALA A 243 10.75 5.95 -18.05
CA ALA A 243 11.56 6.81 -17.18
C ALA A 243 12.92 7.15 -17.83
N PRO A 244 12.93 7.81 -19.00
CA PRO A 244 14.16 8.20 -19.69
C PRO A 244 15.02 9.17 -18.87
N GLU A 245 14.41 9.93 -17.95
CA GLU A 245 15.09 10.89 -17.10
C GLU A 245 16.14 10.25 -16.18
N VAL A 246 16.00 8.98 -15.81
CA VAL A 246 16.92 8.28 -14.90
C VAL A 246 18.35 8.29 -15.45
N ARG A 247 18.50 8.18 -16.78
CA ARG A 247 19.80 8.20 -17.45
C ARG A 247 20.50 9.56 -17.34
N MET A 248 19.74 10.65 -17.27
CA MET A 248 20.28 12.01 -17.29
C MET A 248 20.85 12.47 -15.94
N LEU A 249 20.51 11.78 -14.85
CA LEU A 249 20.84 12.20 -13.48
C LEU A 249 22.27 11.85 -13.04
N GLY A 250 23.08 11.20 -13.87
CA GLY A 250 24.48 10.87 -13.55
C GLY A 250 24.68 9.96 -12.32
N LEU A 251 23.61 9.29 -11.86
CA LEU A 251 23.61 8.46 -10.66
C LEU A 251 24.48 7.22 -10.84
N GLY A 252 25.03 6.68 -9.75
CA GLY A 252 25.68 5.37 -9.76
C GLY A 252 24.69 4.23 -10.00
N ARG A 253 25.20 3.03 -10.33
CA ARG A 253 24.37 1.94 -10.85
C ARG A 253 23.31 1.45 -9.87
N GLN A 254 23.57 1.40 -8.56
CA GLN A 254 22.55 0.96 -7.59
C GLN A 254 21.47 2.02 -7.41
N ARG A 255 21.85 3.30 -7.33
CA ARG A 255 20.91 4.42 -7.25
C ARG A 255 20.04 4.52 -8.51
N GLN A 256 20.61 4.29 -9.70
CA GLN A 256 19.85 4.21 -10.96
C GLN A 256 18.87 3.04 -10.94
N THR A 257 19.29 1.87 -10.46
CA THR A 257 18.40 0.69 -10.36
C THR A 257 17.25 0.95 -9.40
N LEU A 258 17.54 1.51 -8.22
CA LEU A 258 16.53 1.87 -7.24
C LEU A 258 15.49 2.83 -7.84
N LEU A 259 15.95 3.91 -8.47
CA LEU A 259 15.06 4.90 -9.09
C LEU A 259 14.25 4.29 -10.24
N GLY A 260 14.89 3.58 -11.16
CA GLY A 260 14.23 2.97 -12.30
C GLY A 260 13.13 1.99 -11.90
N VAL A 261 13.42 1.08 -10.96
CA VAL A 261 12.43 0.12 -10.45
C VAL A 261 11.31 0.83 -9.68
N ALA A 262 11.64 1.83 -8.85
CA ALA A 262 10.66 2.62 -8.11
C ALA A 262 9.68 3.34 -9.05
N LEU A 263 10.18 3.96 -10.13
CA LEU A 263 9.32 4.63 -11.13
C LEU A 263 8.48 3.61 -11.91
N MET A 264 9.05 2.47 -12.29
CA MET A 264 8.29 1.40 -12.97
C MET A 264 7.15 0.85 -12.10
N LEU A 265 7.36 0.69 -10.79
CA LEU A 265 6.31 0.30 -9.84
C LEU A 265 5.12 1.27 -9.82
N ARG A 266 5.33 2.53 -10.23
CA ARG A 266 4.31 3.59 -10.26
C ARG A 266 3.70 3.79 -11.64
N ARG A 267 4.52 3.72 -12.70
CA ARG A 267 4.14 4.08 -14.08
C ARG A 267 3.76 2.86 -14.93
N ALA A 268 4.29 1.69 -14.62
CA ALA A 268 4.04 0.45 -15.36
C ALA A 268 4.06 -0.79 -14.43
N PRO A 269 3.14 -0.85 -13.44
CA PRO A 269 3.13 -1.91 -12.41
C PRO A 269 2.93 -3.32 -12.97
N THR A 270 2.28 -3.48 -14.12
CA THR A 270 2.10 -4.78 -14.77
C THR A 270 3.40 -5.23 -15.44
N GLU A 271 4.12 -4.31 -16.11
CA GLU A 271 5.38 -4.62 -16.80
C GLU A 271 6.49 -5.03 -15.83
N VAL A 272 6.65 -4.31 -14.71
CA VAL A 272 7.67 -4.61 -13.69
C VAL A 272 7.51 -6.00 -13.07
N ARG A 273 6.29 -6.55 -13.07
CA ARG A 273 5.96 -7.89 -12.55
C ARG A 273 6.17 -9.01 -13.57
N ARG A 274 6.42 -8.69 -14.84
CA ARG A 274 6.70 -9.71 -15.86
C ARG A 274 8.06 -10.37 -15.58
N PRO A 275 8.18 -11.70 -15.70
CA PRO A 275 9.47 -12.39 -15.54
C PRO A 275 10.56 -11.84 -16.49
N SER A 276 10.17 -11.42 -17.69
CA SER A 276 11.07 -10.82 -18.68
C SER A 276 11.68 -9.49 -18.23
N PHE A 277 10.95 -8.69 -17.44
CA PHE A 277 11.47 -7.41 -16.94
C PHE A 277 12.63 -7.65 -15.96
N VAL A 278 12.44 -8.60 -15.03
CA VAL A 278 13.47 -9.00 -14.07
C VAL A 278 14.75 -9.41 -14.80
N ALA A 279 14.65 -10.29 -15.80
CA ALA A 279 15.81 -10.72 -16.60
C ALA A 279 16.54 -9.53 -17.26
N LYS A 280 15.79 -8.62 -17.91
CA LYS A 280 16.37 -7.43 -18.55
C LYS A 280 17.10 -6.51 -17.57
N VAL A 281 16.60 -6.35 -16.34
CA VAL A 281 17.29 -5.54 -15.31
C VAL A 281 18.60 -6.19 -14.88
N MET A 282 18.61 -7.51 -14.75
CA MET A 282 19.83 -8.25 -14.39
C MET A 282 20.88 -8.14 -15.49
N ASP A 283 20.50 -8.36 -16.75
CA ASP A 283 21.40 -8.26 -17.90
C ASP A 283 22.02 -6.85 -18.00
N TRP A 284 21.20 -5.80 -17.82
CA TRP A 284 21.67 -4.42 -17.81
C TRP A 284 22.62 -4.14 -16.62
N ARG A 285 22.33 -4.67 -15.43
CA ARG A 285 23.19 -4.51 -14.24
C ARG A 285 24.53 -5.22 -14.38
N ASP A 286 24.59 -6.34 -15.09
CA ASP A 286 25.82 -7.11 -15.31
C ASP A 286 26.61 -6.64 -16.54
N ALA A 287 25.98 -5.90 -17.45
CA ALA A 287 26.67 -5.27 -18.56
C ALA A 287 27.69 -4.22 -18.07
N SER A 288 28.96 -4.60 -17.96
CA SER A 288 30.05 -3.66 -17.65
C SER A 288 30.00 -2.49 -18.63
N PRO A 289 30.08 -1.23 -18.17
CA PRO A 289 30.33 -0.12 -19.08
C PRO A 289 31.68 -0.43 -19.73
N ARG A 290 31.68 -0.80 -21.00
CA ARG A 290 32.92 -0.89 -21.76
C ARG A 290 33.50 0.51 -21.73
N THR A 291 34.55 0.72 -20.95
CA THR A 291 35.46 1.85 -21.06
C THR A 291 36.12 1.73 -22.43
N GLY A 292 35.36 2.10 -23.47
CA GLY A 292 35.93 2.49 -24.74
C GLY A 292 36.73 3.73 -24.43
N VAL A 293 38.04 3.55 -24.24
CA VAL A 293 38.99 4.62 -24.54
C VAL A 293 38.69 4.98 -25.99
N HIS A 294 37.95 6.06 -26.19
CA HIS A 294 37.91 6.74 -27.47
C HIS A 294 39.34 7.25 -27.69
N THR A 295 40.19 6.39 -28.23
CA THR A 295 41.39 6.85 -28.92
C THR A 295 40.84 7.63 -30.11
N LEU A 296 40.79 8.95 -29.97
CA LEU A 296 40.53 9.86 -31.09
C LEU A 296 41.40 9.39 -32.27
N PRO A 297 40.85 9.21 -33.48
CA PRO A 297 41.65 8.91 -34.65
C PRO A 297 42.65 10.06 -34.83
N ARG A 298 43.92 9.76 -34.61
CA ARG A 298 45.03 10.68 -34.83
C ARG A 298 44.99 11.08 -36.31
N PRO A 299 44.94 12.38 -36.65
CA PRO A 299 44.95 12.78 -38.06
C PRO A 299 46.26 12.33 -38.71
N PRO A 300 46.25 11.95 -40.00
CA PRO A 300 47.45 11.48 -40.68
C PRO A 300 48.43 12.65 -40.83
N THR A 301 49.46 12.65 -39.98
CA THR A 301 50.61 13.55 -40.13
C THR A 301 51.49 13.07 -41.28
N ARG A 302 51.50 13.90 -42.33
CA ARG A 302 52.37 13.85 -43.51
C ARG A 302 53.84 13.76 -43.10
N SER A 303 54.53 12.75 -43.60
CA SER A 303 55.96 12.52 -43.40
C SER A 303 56.78 13.61 -44.08
N VAL A 304 57.67 14.26 -43.32
CA VAL A 304 58.87 14.92 -43.87
C VAL A 304 60.06 14.45 -43.00
N PRO A 305 61.13 13.88 -43.57
CA PRO A 305 62.28 13.39 -42.82
C PRO A 305 63.44 14.39 -42.87
N THR A 306 64.02 14.77 -41.73
CA THR A 306 65.44 15.19 -41.57
C THR A 306 65.67 15.48 -40.07
N THR A 307 66.46 14.67 -39.36
CA THR A 307 67.92 14.75 -39.14
C THR A 307 68.25 15.47 -37.83
N SER A 308 69.12 14.80 -37.07
CA SER A 308 69.82 15.14 -35.83
C SER A 308 70.01 16.62 -35.49
N GLU A 309 69.89 16.96 -34.20
CA GLU A 309 70.95 17.54 -33.33
C GLU A 309 70.37 18.07 -31.99
N HIS A 310 71.01 17.70 -30.87
CA HIS A 310 71.08 18.52 -29.63
C HIS A 310 72.19 19.59 -29.83
N PRO A 311 72.24 20.76 -29.13
CA PRO A 311 72.07 20.91 -27.68
C PRO A 311 71.61 22.30 -27.10
N ALA A 312 71.33 22.29 -25.78
CA ALA A 312 71.64 23.26 -24.71
C ALA A 312 71.22 24.78 -24.72
N ALA A 313 70.61 25.13 -23.57
CA ALA A 313 70.83 26.31 -22.69
C ALA A 313 69.97 27.58 -22.87
N GLN A 314 69.22 27.97 -21.81
CA GLN A 314 69.56 29.04 -20.85
C GLN A 314 68.35 29.41 -19.93
N ALA A 315 68.61 29.53 -18.63
CA ALA A 315 67.74 30.16 -17.61
C ALA A 315 67.83 31.71 -17.71
N PRO A 316 67.08 32.58 -16.96
CA PRO A 316 67.05 32.62 -15.48
C PRO A 316 65.79 33.17 -14.74
N ILE A 317 65.68 32.80 -13.45
CA ILE A 317 65.45 33.62 -12.21
C ILE A 317 64.20 34.53 -12.08
N SER A 318 63.38 34.29 -11.03
CA SER A 318 63.18 35.11 -9.79
C SER A 318 61.81 34.79 -9.13
N ASP A 319 61.79 34.25 -7.90
CA ASP A 319 61.50 34.93 -6.61
C ASP A 319 60.09 35.57 -6.51
N ARG A 320 59.23 35.39 -5.50
CA ARG A 320 59.48 35.23 -4.05
C ARG A 320 58.20 34.77 -3.31
N ARG A 321 58.40 33.96 -2.27
CA ARG A 321 57.49 33.73 -1.12
C ARG A 321 57.58 34.90 -0.11
N PRO A 322 56.70 34.92 0.89
CA PRO A 322 57.21 34.94 2.27
C PRO A 322 56.66 33.80 3.15
N THR A 323 57.46 33.47 4.17
CA THR A 323 57.27 32.49 5.24
C THR A 323 57.60 33.15 6.59
N ALA A 324 56.93 32.74 7.68
CA ALA A 324 57.45 32.58 9.06
C ALA A 324 56.33 31.91 9.89
N ARG A 325 56.43 30.76 10.61
CA ARG A 325 57.35 30.16 11.62
C ARG A 325 57.39 30.85 12.99
N HIS A 326 56.93 30.16 14.05
CA HIS A 326 57.71 29.57 15.16
C HIS A 326 56.80 28.82 16.16
N ASP A 327 57.06 27.54 16.44
CA ASP A 327 57.70 26.91 17.65
C ASP A 327 56.77 26.79 18.88
N ARG A 328 56.36 25.56 19.27
CA ARG A 328 56.98 24.61 20.23
C ARG A 328 56.93 25.09 21.69
N ASP A 329 56.16 24.38 22.52
CA ASP A 329 56.68 23.72 23.72
C ASP A 329 55.72 22.66 24.26
N ALA A 330 56.32 21.63 24.84
CA ALA A 330 55.72 20.40 25.37
C ALA A 330 55.58 20.49 26.90
N HIS A 331 54.64 19.73 27.47
CA HIS A 331 54.88 18.94 28.70
C HIS A 331 53.88 17.80 28.79
N ALA A 332 54.43 16.60 28.99
CA ALA A 332 53.75 15.35 29.26
C ALA A 332 53.47 15.21 30.76
N GLU A 333 52.46 14.42 31.13
CA GLU A 333 52.67 13.41 32.18
C GLU A 333 51.68 12.24 32.06
N THR A 334 52.33 11.08 32.09
CA THR A 334 51.90 9.68 32.08
C THR A 334 51.21 9.24 33.37
N GLY A 335 50.37 8.21 33.28
CA GLY A 335 49.82 7.51 34.44
C GLY A 335 49.13 6.20 34.07
N LEU A 336 49.93 5.24 33.58
CA LEU A 336 49.58 3.84 33.34
C LEU A 336 49.49 3.10 34.69
N LEU A 337 48.42 2.34 34.96
CA LEU A 337 48.52 1.12 35.77
C LEU A 337 47.51 0.07 35.28
N ASP A 338 48.13 -1.03 34.87
CA ASP A 338 47.61 -2.30 34.40
C ASP A 338 47.40 -3.22 35.62
N ILE A 339 46.25 -3.91 35.70
CA ILE A 339 46.13 -5.14 36.50
C ILE A 339 45.13 -6.08 35.83
N SER A 340 45.66 -7.12 35.17
CA SER A 340 44.95 -8.36 34.89
C SER A 340 44.70 -9.16 36.17
N SER A 341 43.51 -9.75 36.32
CA SER A 341 43.32 -11.17 36.67
C SER A 341 41.83 -11.50 36.73
N GLY A 342 41.46 -12.58 36.03
CA GLY A 342 40.07 -13.01 35.89
C GLY A 342 39.53 -13.74 37.11
N GLN A 343 38.20 -13.79 37.19
CA GLN A 343 37.47 -14.89 37.80
C GLN A 343 36.12 -15.07 37.11
N THR A 344 35.91 -16.30 36.67
CA THR A 344 34.68 -16.98 36.30
C THR A 344 33.59 -16.78 37.37
N GLN A 345 32.39 -16.32 37.01
CA GLN A 345 31.11 -16.97 37.38
C GLN A 345 29.87 -16.21 36.89
N GLU A 346 28.94 -17.02 36.39
CA GLU A 346 27.48 -16.90 36.54
C GLU A 346 26.71 -15.83 35.76
N ARG A 347 26.15 -16.34 34.65
CA ARG A 347 24.85 -15.94 34.08
C ARG A 347 23.81 -15.68 35.18
N PRO A 348 23.13 -14.52 35.20
CA PRO A 348 21.91 -14.36 35.97
C PRO A 348 20.81 -15.23 35.35
N ALA A 349 20.37 -16.23 36.10
CA ALA A 349 19.19 -17.03 35.80
C ALA A 349 17.94 -16.15 35.84
N VAL A 350 17.19 -16.15 34.75
CA VAL A 350 15.83 -15.61 34.67
C VAL A 350 14.95 -16.48 35.58
N PRO A 351 14.28 -15.91 36.60
CA PRO A 351 13.35 -16.68 37.43
C PRO A 351 12.10 -17.03 36.59
N PRO A 352 11.60 -18.27 36.66
CA PRO A 352 10.38 -18.66 35.97
C PRO A 352 9.18 -17.96 36.61
N ALA A 353 8.32 -17.39 35.77
CA ALA A 353 7.06 -16.80 36.17
C ALA A 353 6.17 -17.83 36.90
N PRO A 354 5.48 -17.46 37.99
CA PRO A 354 4.50 -18.33 38.61
C PRO A 354 3.32 -18.54 37.65
N HIS A 355 2.96 -19.80 37.43
CA HIS A 355 1.78 -20.20 36.68
C HIS A 355 0.53 -19.54 37.27
N ALA A 356 0.00 -18.54 36.57
CA ALA A 356 -1.33 -18.00 36.82
C ALA A 356 -2.35 -19.03 36.32
N SER A 357 -3.04 -19.65 37.28
CA SER A 357 -4.21 -20.49 37.05
C SER A 357 -5.26 -19.76 36.22
N ARG A 358 -5.58 -20.35 35.07
CA ARG A 358 -6.67 -19.95 34.18
C ARG A 358 -8.00 -19.92 34.95
N PRO A 359 -8.72 -18.79 34.99
CA PRO A 359 -10.05 -18.75 35.59
C PRO A 359 -11.06 -19.54 34.72
N PRO A 360 -12.02 -20.27 35.31
CA PRO A 360 -13.03 -21.00 34.57
C PRO A 360 -14.07 -20.05 33.94
N ALA A 361 -14.60 -20.46 32.80
CA ALA A 361 -15.63 -19.76 32.06
C ALA A 361 -16.94 -19.64 32.87
N PRO A 362 -17.69 -18.51 32.76
CA PRO A 362 -19.00 -18.40 33.38
C PRO A 362 -20.03 -19.22 32.58
N GLY A 363 -20.68 -20.15 33.27
CA GLY A 363 -21.89 -20.85 32.80
C GLY A 363 -23.13 -19.95 32.85
N PRO A 364 -24.26 -20.40 32.25
CA PRO A 364 -25.42 -19.57 31.98
C PRO A 364 -26.16 -19.21 33.26
N ALA A 365 -26.46 -17.92 33.43
CA ALA A 365 -27.26 -17.41 34.53
C ALA A 365 -28.75 -17.68 34.27
N THR A 366 -29.32 -18.51 35.14
CA THR A 366 -30.75 -18.79 35.29
C THR A 366 -31.54 -17.52 35.63
N VAL A 367 -32.58 -17.22 34.86
CA VAL A 367 -33.53 -16.13 35.15
C VAL A 367 -34.60 -16.64 36.12
N PRO A 368 -34.85 -16.00 37.28
CA PRO A 368 -35.96 -16.36 38.15
C PRO A 368 -37.28 -15.80 37.60
N GLY A 369 -38.30 -16.65 37.54
CA GLY A 369 -39.66 -16.27 37.18
C GLY A 369 -40.40 -15.54 38.30
N LEU A 370 -41.32 -14.67 37.91
CA LEU A 370 -42.53 -14.33 38.67
C LEU A 370 -43.72 -14.30 37.71
N ALA A 371 -44.77 -15.03 38.09
CA ALA A 371 -46.05 -15.15 37.42
C ALA A 371 -47.09 -14.13 38.01
N PRO A 372 -48.41 -14.29 37.83
CA PRO A 372 -49.22 -13.59 36.82
C PRO A 372 -50.39 -12.75 37.43
N ALA A 373 -51.00 -11.88 36.64
CA ALA A 373 -52.30 -11.24 36.91
C ALA A 373 -52.78 -10.52 35.64
N THR A 374 -54.05 -10.39 35.25
CA THR A 374 -55.34 -11.03 35.55
C THR A 374 -56.21 -10.62 34.34
N SER A 375 -57.08 -11.53 33.93
CA SER A 375 -58.01 -11.48 32.80
C SER A 375 -59.15 -10.46 32.92
N LEU A 376 -59.76 -10.11 31.77
CA LEU A 376 -61.21 -10.03 31.44
C LEU A 376 -61.42 -9.20 30.13
N PRO A 377 -62.57 -9.24 29.41
CA PRO A 377 -63.24 -10.35 28.70
C PRO A 377 -63.63 -9.93 27.23
N PRO A 378 -64.41 -10.72 26.45
CA PRO A 378 -64.31 -10.78 24.97
C PRO A 378 -65.41 -10.06 24.15
N GLU A 379 -65.28 -10.21 22.82
CA GLU A 379 -66.25 -10.02 21.71
C GLU A 379 -66.29 -8.66 20.99
N SER A 380 -65.95 -8.64 19.69
CA SER A 380 -66.93 -8.97 18.65
C SER A 380 -66.31 -8.91 17.24
N ARG A 381 -66.60 -9.92 16.42
CA ARG A 381 -66.31 -9.97 14.97
C ARG A 381 -67.44 -9.24 14.23
N ALA A 382 -67.11 -8.24 13.40
CA ALA A 382 -67.69 -8.07 12.06
C ALA A 382 -67.03 -6.90 11.29
N SER A 383 -66.40 -7.28 10.18
CA SER A 383 -66.24 -6.61 8.89
C SER A 383 -66.59 -5.13 8.74
N THR A 384 -65.64 -4.33 8.24
CA THR A 384 -65.77 -3.69 6.91
C THR A 384 -64.45 -3.05 6.46
N THR A 385 -64.10 -3.40 5.23
CA THR A 385 -63.11 -2.86 4.30
C THR A 385 -62.81 -1.36 4.46
N SER A 386 -61.57 -1.04 4.79
CA SER A 386 -60.90 0.16 4.27
C SER A 386 -59.43 -0.15 4.03
N ARG A 387 -59.07 -0.16 2.74
CA ARG A 387 -57.73 -0.40 2.22
C ARG A 387 -56.83 0.76 2.70
N ARG A 388 -56.13 0.60 3.82
CA ARG A 388 -55.05 1.52 4.20
C ARG A 388 -53.86 1.22 3.30
N SER A 389 -53.52 2.20 2.47
CA SER A 389 -52.26 2.27 1.73
C SER A 389 -51.10 1.98 2.67
N ALA A 390 -50.17 1.14 2.20
CA ALA A 390 -48.92 0.86 2.90
C ALA A 390 -48.21 2.19 3.23
N PRO A 391 -47.60 2.34 4.43
CA PRO A 391 -46.77 3.49 4.70
C PRO A 391 -45.60 3.47 3.71
N GLU A 392 -45.47 4.58 2.98
CA GLU A 392 -44.33 4.89 2.13
C GLU A 392 -43.03 4.65 2.93
N PRO A 393 -42.02 3.97 2.36
CA PRO A 393 -40.79 3.65 3.09
C PRO A 393 -40.18 4.95 3.61
N ALA A 394 -39.99 5.03 4.92
CA ALA A 394 -39.34 6.16 5.58
C ALA A 394 -38.01 6.44 4.86
N GLN A 395 -37.92 7.60 4.22
CA GLN A 395 -36.68 8.07 3.62
C GLN A 395 -35.61 8.09 4.72
N LEU A 396 -34.59 7.23 4.58
CA LEU A 396 -33.41 7.27 5.42
C LEU A 396 -32.87 8.72 5.43
N PRO A 397 -32.47 9.26 6.59
CA PRO A 397 -31.95 10.62 6.66
C PRO A 397 -30.79 10.76 5.67
N SER A 398 -30.87 11.77 4.81
CA SER A 398 -29.82 12.12 3.85
C SER A 398 -28.47 12.18 4.58
N SER A 399 -27.56 11.30 4.23
CA SER A 399 -26.20 11.28 4.78
C SER A 399 -25.52 12.59 4.41
N THR A 400 -25.51 13.54 5.34
CA THR A 400 -24.91 14.84 5.10
C THR A 400 -23.47 14.75 5.56
N PHE A 401 -22.57 14.36 4.66
CA PHE A 401 -21.14 14.40 4.96
C PHE A 401 -20.76 15.84 5.36
N PRO A 402 -20.10 16.05 6.51
CA PRO A 402 -19.64 17.37 6.88
C PRO A 402 -18.67 17.91 5.81
N HIS A 403 -18.85 19.16 5.40
CA HIS A 403 -17.98 19.79 4.41
C HIS A 403 -16.53 19.82 4.90
N PRO A 404 -15.55 19.36 4.10
CA PRO A 404 -14.15 19.36 4.50
C PRO A 404 -13.64 20.80 4.66
N PRO A 405 -12.81 21.08 5.67
CA PRO A 405 -12.28 22.42 5.90
C PRO A 405 -11.18 22.77 4.87
N GLY A 406 -11.54 23.43 3.76
CA GLY A 406 -10.60 24.17 2.89
C GLY A 406 -10.18 23.47 1.59
N ARG A 407 -9.55 24.25 0.68
CA ARG A 407 -9.13 23.80 -0.67
C ARG A 407 -7.71 23.22 -0.74
N GLY A 408 -6.91 23.32 0.33
CA GLY A 408 -5.50 22.88 0.37
C GLY A 408 -5.30 21.35 0.41
N TRP A 409 -6.37 20.59 0.67
CA TRP A 409 -6.36 19.14 0.94
C TRP A 409 -6.60 18.27 -0.30
N GLY A 410 -7.08 18.87 -1.40
CA GLY A 410 -7.82 18.15 -2.44
C GLY A 410 -9.24 17.85 -1.96
N LEU A 411 -10.25 18.14 -2.80
CA LEU A 411 -11.64 17.86 -2.43
C LEU A 411 -11.88 16.34 -2.45
N PRO A 412 -12.56 15.78 -1.43
CA PRO A 412 -12.95 14.38 -1.45
C PRO A 412 -13.85 14.12 -2.65
N ILE A 413 -13.69 12.96 -3.26
CA ILE A 413 -14.51 12.54 -4.39
C ILE A 413 -15.73 11.82 -3.82
N SER A 414 -16.92 12.40 -4.00
CA SER A 414 -18.17 11.80 -3.56
C SER A 414 -18.65 10.76 -4.57
N THR A 415 -19.00 9.56 -4.13
CA THR A 415 -19.51 8.46 -4.96
C THR A 415 -20.73 7.82 -4.31
N LYS A 416 -21.63 7.25 -5.11
CA LYS A 416 -22.73 6.40 -4.64
C LYS A 416 -22.38 4.91 -4.65
N LEU A 417 -21.18 4.58 -5.14
CA LEU A 417 -20.68 3.23 -5.38
C LEU A 417 -19.48 2.91 -4.49
N GLY A 418 -19.43 3.47 -3.28
CA GLY A 418 -18.33 3.25 -2.33
C GLY A 418 -18.15 1.77 -1.95
N GLY A 419 -19.25 1.02 -1.94
CA GLY A 419 -19.26 -0.41 -1.65
C GLY A 419 -18.50 -1.28 -2.65
N VAL A 420 -18.26 -0.79 -3.86
CA VAL A 420 -17.44 -1.47 -4.88
C VAL A 420 -16.02 -1.74 -4.37
N PHE A 421 -15.47 -0.89 -3.48
CA PHE A 421 -14.15 -1.11 -2.90
C PHE A 421 -14.08 -2.34 -1.97
N TYR A 422 -15.21 -2.82 -1.43
CA TYR A 422 -15.24 -4.07 -0.66
C TYR A 422 -14.88 -5.30 -1.50
N LEU A 423 -15.01 -5.22 -2.84
CA LEU A 423 -14.60 -6.30 -3.75
C LEU A 423 -13.08 -6.54 -3.72
N VAL A 424 -12.28 -5.60 -3.20
CA VAL A 424 -10.86 -5.85 -2.94
C VAL A 424 -10.68 -6.93 -1.87
N ASN A 425 -11.43 -6.85 -0.75
CA ASN A 425 -11.41 -7.89 0.29
C ASN A 425 -11.85 -9.24 -0.25
N LEU A 426 -12.84 -9.27 -1.14
CA LEU A 426 -13.22 -10.49 -1.85
C LEU A 426 -12.07 -11.03 -2.70
N SER A 427 -11.40 -10.19 -3.48
CA SER A 427 -10.29 -10.61 -4.35
C SER A 427 -9.10 -11.19 -3.58
N LEU A 428 -8.81 -10.64 -2.39
CA LEU A 428 -7.79 -11.15 -1.48
C LEU A 428 -8.24 -12.46 -0.81
N PHE A 429 -9.49 -12.54 -0.37
CA PHE A 429 -10.07 -13.75 0.21
C PHE A 429 -10.08 -14.93 -0.78
N LEU A 430 -10.38 -14.66 -2.05
CA LEU A 430 -10.30 -15.64 -3.13
C LEU A 430 -8.86 -15.93 -3.59
N GLU A 431 -7.88 -15.27 -2.97
CA GLU A 431 -6.46 -15.41 -3.25
C GLU A 431 -6.08 -15.12 -4.72
N LEU A 432 -6.87 -14.27 -5.39
CA LEU A 432 -6.60 -13.78 -6.75
C LEU A 432 -5.43 -12.77 -6.76
N TYR A 433 -5.20 -12.14 -5.60
CA TYR A 433 -4.08 -11.25 -5.35
C TYR A 433 -3.44 -11.57 -4.00
N GLY A 434 -2.12 -11.38 -3.90
CA GLY A 434 -1.41 -11.48 -2.63
C GLY A 434 -1.69 -10.29 -1.70
N ASP A 435 -1.73 -10.55 -0.41
CA ASP A 435 -1.80 -9.53 0.64
C ASP A 435 -0.38 -9.20 1.18
N PHE A 436 -0.31 -8.40 2.25
CA PHE A 436 0.96 -8.06 2.88
C PHE A 436 1.68 -9.24 3.56
N THR A 437 0.99 -10.35 3.82
CA THR A 437 1.57 -11.57 4.43
C THR A 437 2.21 -12.47 3.37
N GLN A 438 1.72 -12.43 2.13
CA GLN A 438 2.24 -13.19 0.99
C GLN A 438 2.48 -12.28 -0.23
N PRO A 439 3.36 -11.26 -0.13
CA PRO A 439 3.50 -10.25 -1.17
C PRO A 439 4.02 -10.82 -2.49
N ALA A 440 4.89 -11.84 -2.44
CA ALA A 440 5.45 -12.49 -3.63
C ALA A 440 4.53 -13.55 -4.25
N ARG A 441 3.33 -13.78 -3.68
CA ARG A 441 2.37 -14.73 -4.26
C ARG A 441 1.96 -14.22 -5.64
N PRO A 442 2.11 -15.04 -6.70
CA PRO A 442 1.63 -14.67 -8.02
C PRO A 442 0.13 -14.35 -7.96
N GLY A 443 -0.23 -13.10 -8.26
CA GLY A 443 -1.62 -12.70 -8.47
C GLY A 443 -1.98 -12.77 -9.95
N LEU A 444 -3.24 -12.45 -10.27
CA LEU A 444 -3.64 -12.21 -11.65
C LEU A 444 -2.71 -11.13 -12.26
N PRO A 445 -2.20 -11.30 -13.50
CA PRO A 445 -1.41 -10.28 -14.19
C PRO A 445 -2.32 -9.15 -14.72
N PHE A 446 -3.11 -8.61 -13.81
CA PHE A 446 -4.24 -7.74 -14.05
C PHE A 446 -4.36 -6.76 -12.89
N SER A 447 -4.56 -5.47 -13.14
CA SER A 447 -4.67 -4.46 -12.07
C SER A 447 -5.82 -4.80 -11.12
N VAL A 448 -5.58 -4.77 -9.80
CA VAL A 448 -6.64 -4.96 -8.78
C VAL A 448 -7.80 -3.99 -9.02
N TRP A 449 -7.50 -2.76 -9.43
CA TRP A 449 -8.50 -1.73 -9.66
C TRP A 449 -9.32 -1.98 -10.93
N ASP A 450 -8.72 -2.56 -11.97
CA ASP A 450 -9.46 -2.99 -13.17
C ASP A 450 -10.32 -4.22 -12.89
N PHE A 451 -9.83 -5.14 -12.05
CA PHE A 451 -10.62 -6.26 -11.56
C PHE A 451 -11.86 -5.81 -10.83
N VAL A 452 -11.70 -4.94 -9.84
CA VAL A 452 -12.81 -4.35 -9.10
C VAL A 452 -13.74 -3.59 -10.04
N ALA A 453 -13.20 -2.86 -11.02
CA ALA A 453 -14.02 -2.11 -11.96
C ALA A 453 -14.87 -3.02 -12.86
N LEU A 454 -14.28 -4.10 -13.40
CA LEU A 454 -14.97 -5.07 -14.24
C LEU A 454 -16.03 -5.84 -13.44
N LEU A 455 -15.65 -6.38 -12.29
CA LEU A 455 -16.54 -7.17 -11.46
C LEU A 455 -17.68 -6.30 -10.92
N GLY A 456 -17.39 -5.09 -10.44
CA GLY A 456 -18.41 -4.15 -9.98
C GLY A 456 -19.43 -3.79 -11.06
N ARG A 457 -19.00 -3.55 -12.30
CA ARG A 457 -19.91 -3.27 -13.43
C ARG A 457 -20.83 -4.43 -13.77
N ARG A 458 -20.39 -5.67 -13.59
CA ARG A 458 -21.20 -6.86 -13.85
C ARG A 458 -22.16 -7.20 -12.71
N LEU A 459 -21.77 -6.86 -11.48
CA LEU A 459 -22.62 -7.09 -10.31
C LEU A 459 -23.75 -6.05 -10.18
N LEU A 460 -23.57 -4.86 -10.76
CA LEU A 460 -24.57 -3.80 -10.82
C LEU A 460 -25.56 -4.01 -11.97
N THR A 461 -26.85 -3.79 -11.71
CA THR A 461 -27.89 -3.78 -12.75
C THR A 461 -27.80 -2.52 -13.62
N ASP A 462 -27.64 -1.35 -12.98
CA ASP A 462 -27.26 -0.09 -13.63
C ASP A 462 -25.84 0.28 -13.21
N PRO A 463 -24.84 0.23 -14.11
CA PRO A 463 -23.45 0.53 -13.77
C PRO A 463 -23.20 2.01 -13.45
N MET A 464 -24.18 2.91 -13.61
CA MET A 464 -24.06 4.34 -13.33
C MET A 464 -22.75 4.95 -13.89
N PRO A 465 -22.56 4.96 -15.23
CA PRO A 465 -21.26 5.26 -15.85
C PRO A 465 -20.72 6.67 -15.53
N THR A 466 -21.60 7.60 -15.10
CA THR A 466 -21.24 8.96 -14.71
C THR A 466 -20.66 9.08 -13.29
N ASP A 467 -20.78 8.05 -12.46
CA ASP A 467 -20.23 8.06 -11.11
C ASP A 467 -18.70 8.27 -11.14
N PRO A 468 -18.14 9.18 -10.34
CA PRO A 468 -16.71 9.50 -10.40
C PRO A 468 -15.79 8.36 -9.95
N MET A 469 -16.30 7.35 -9.23
CA MET A 469 -15.51 6.19 -8.80
C MET A 469 -14.88 5.46 -10.00
N TRP A 470 -15.57 5.35 -11.14
CA TRP A 470 -15.01 4.69 -12.33
C TRP A 470 -13.77 5.41 -12.87
N ARG A 471 -13.75 6.74 -12.82
CA ARG A 471 -12.57 7.54 -13.19
C ARG A 471 -11.44 7.37 -12.18
N VAL A 472 -11.77 7.22 -10.89
CA VAL A 472 -10.79 6.91 -9.84
C VAL A 472 -10.14 5.56 -10.09
N LEU A 473 -10.91 4.50 -10.31
CA LEU A 473 -10.36 3.15 -10.58
C LEU A 473 -9.50 3.13 -11.85
N ALA A 474 -9.93 3.81 -12.93
CA ALA A 474 -9.13 3.92 -14.15
C ALA A 474 -7.78 4.61 -13.90
N ARG A 475 -7.77 5.73 -13.16
CA ARG A 475 -6.54 6.42 -12.75
C ARG A 475 -5.65 5.53 -11.89
N LEU A 476 -6.22 4.78 -10.95
CA LEU A 476 -5.46 3.88 -10.08
C LEU A 476 -4.82 2.71 -10.85
N SER A 477 -5.45 2.27 -11.95
CA SER A 477 -4.87 1.31 -12.90
C SER A 477 -3.84 1.93 -13.86
N SER A 478 -3.58 3.24 -13.78
CA SER A 478 -2.75 3.97 -14.76
C SER A 478 -3.27 3.85 -16.20
N ARG A 479 -4.59 3.71 -16.38
CA ARG A 479 -5.22 3.66 -17.69
C ARG A 479 -5.56 5.05 -18.20
N GLU A 480 -5.33 5.26 -19.48
CA GLU A 480 -5.79 6.47 -20.18
C GLU A 480 -7.31 6.41 -20.45
N PRO A 481 -7.99 7.55 -20.57
CA PRO A 481 -9.40 7.59 -20.93
C PRO A 481 -9.66 6.85 -22.26
N GLY A 482 -10.50 5.82 -22.22
CA GLY A 482 -10.87 5.02 -23.40
C GLY A 482 -10.03 3.76 -23.61
N GLU A 483 -9.00 3.52 -22.79
CA GLU A 483 -8.24 2.28 -22.83
C GLU A 483 -9.06 1.09 -22.29
N ALA A 484 -9.05 -0.02 -23.04
CA ALA A 484 -9.76 -1.24 -22.68
C ALA A 484 -9.19 -1.87 -21.40
N PHE A 485 -10.06 -2.53 -20.64
CA PHE A 485 -9.62 -3.27 -19.45
C PHE A 485 -8.73 -4.44 -19.86
N GLY A 486 -7.60 -4.61 -19.16
CA GLY A 486 -6.85 -5.87 -19.22
C GLY A 486 -6.12 -6.14 -20.52
N ASN A 487 -5.65 -5.11 -21.24
CA ASN A 487 -4.84 -5.24 -22.46
C ASN A 487 -3.65 -6.21 -22.33
N ALA A 488 -3.15 -6.44 -21.10
CA ALA A 488 -2.03 -7.33 -20.80
C ALA A 488 -2.44 -8.68 -20.17
N PHE A 489 -3.74 -8.93 -19.94
CA PHE A 489 -4.24 -10.16 -19.35
C PHE A 489 -4.73 -11.10 -20.45
N GLU A 490 -4.11 -12.27 -20.54
CA GLU A 490 -4.56 -13.38 -21.37
C GLU A 490 -5.34 -14.34 -20.46
N PRO A 491 -6.69 -14.37 -20.54
CA PRO A 491 -7.50 -15.26 -19.72
C PRO A 491 -7.26 -16.71 -20.15
N PRO A 492 -7.33 -17.66 -19.20
CA PRO A 492 -7.23 -19.08 -19.54
C PRO A 492 -8.39 -19.51 -20.43
N ASP A 493 -8.14 -20.51 -21.27
CA ASP A 493 -9.13 -21.15 -22.14
C ASP A 493 -9.92 -22.26 -21.43
N THR A 494 -9.57 -22.56 -20.18
CA THR A 494 -10.22 -23.56 -19.32
C THR A 494 -10.55 -22.99 -17.95
N TRP A 495 -11.61 -23.53 -17.34
CA TRP A 495 -12.07 -23.16 -16.01
C TRP A 495 -12.20 -24.37 -15.12
N ARG A 496 -11.61 -24.25 -13.92
CA ARG A 496 -11.80 -25.17 -12.80
C ARG A 496 -11.83 -24.34 -11.54
N ILE A 497 -12.95 -24.35 -10.81
CA ILE A 497 -13.01 -23.67 -9.53
C ILE A 497 -11.98 -24.31 -8.57
N PRO A 498 -11.19 -23.52 -7.81
CA PRO A 498 -10.35 -24.08 -6.75
C PRO A 498 -11.20 -24.84 -5.73
N ALA A 499 -10.87 -26.09 -5.40
CA ALA A 499 -11.74 -26.92 -4.55
C ALA A 499 -12.10 -26.25 -3.20
N GLY A 500 -11.17 -25.50 -2.61
CA GLY A 500 -11.40 -24.74 -1.37
C GLY A 500 -12.53 -23.70 -1.46
N TRP A 501 -12.82 -23.17 -2.64
CA TRP A 501 -13.91 -22.21 -2.86
C TRP A 501 -15.30 -22.82 -2.66
N LEU A 502 -15.44 -24.14 -2.84
CA LEU A 502 -16.69 -24.86 -2.61
C LEU A 502 -16.99 -25.09 -1.12
N SER A 503 -16.01 -24.88 -0.23
CA SER A 503 -16.22 -25.00 1.22
C SER A 503 -17.35 -24.11 1.74
N ALA A 504 -17.58 -22.96 1.08
CA ALA A 504 -18.66 -22.06 1.39
C ALA A 504 -20.05 -22.69 1.18
N PHE A 505 -20.18 -23.62 0.24
CA PHE A 505 -21.45 -24.21 -0.20
C PHE A 505 -21.67 -25.64 0.29
N ARG A 506 -20.91 -26.09 1.30
CA ARG A 506 -21.07 -27.43 1.88
C ARG A 506 -22.51 -27.63 2.37
N PRO A 507 -23.32 -28.48 1.72
CA PRO A 507 -24.66 -28.76 2.17
C PRO A 507 -24.61 -29.80 3.30
N GLN A 508 -25.69 -29.92 4.06
CA GLN A 508 -25.83 -31.00 5.05
C GLN A 508 -26.06 -32.37 4.37
N GLU A 509 -26.54 -32.36 3.13
CA GLU A 509 -26.82 -33.55 2.31
C GLU A 509 -26.10 -33.46 0.95
N ALA A 510 -26.05 -34.57 0.20
CA ALA A 510 -25.45 -34.56 -1.13
C ALA A 510 -26.28 -33.70 -2.10
N THR A 511 -25.62 -32.83 -2.85
CA THR A 511 -26.27 -31.98 -3.86
C THR A 511 -26.14 -32.55 -5.26
N GLU A 512 -27.19 -32.45 -6.08
CA GLU A 512 -27.11 -32.87 -7.47
C GLU A 512 -26.46 -31.77 -8.31
N TRP A 513 -25.32 -32.09 -8.93
CA TRP A 513 -24.65 -31.24 -9.90
C TRP A 513 -25.03 -31.72 -11.30
N THR A 514 -25.15 -30.77 -12.23
CA THR A 514 -25.54 -31.06 -13.61
C THR A 514 -24.37 -30.89 -14.54
N TRP A 515 -24.29 -31.72 -15.59
CA TRP A 515 -23.24 -31.58 -16.59
C TRP A 515 -23.78 -31.76 -18.02
N ASP A 516 -23.15 -31.09 -18.98
CA ASP A 516 -23.49 -31.15 -20.40
C ASP A 516 -22.25 -31.11 -21.31
N LEU A 517 -22.52 -31.33 -22.61
CA LEU A 517 -21.56 -31.17 -23.70
C LEU A 517 -22.11 -30.12 -24.66
N GLU A 518 -21.57 -28.91 -24.59
CA GLU A 518 -22.01 -27.78 -25.40
C GLU A 518 -20.82 -27.17 -26.13
N GLY A 519 -20.93 -27.00 -27.45
CA GLY A 519 -19.87 -26.37 -28.25
C GLY A 519 -18.53 -27.11 -28.21
N GLY A 520 -18.53 -28.44 -28.02
CA GLY A 520 -17.30 -29.23 -27.88
C GLY A 520 -16.61 -29.10 -26.53
N ARG A 521 -17.31 -28.57 -25.51
CA ARG A 521 -16.78 -28.37 -24.17
C ARG A 521 -17.62 -29.14 -23.15
N LEU A 522 -16.94 -29.70 -22.15
CA LEU A 522 -17.53 -30.33 -20.98
C LEU A 522 -17.75 -29.28 -19.90
N ARG A 523 -18.99 -29.12 -19.46
CA ARG A 523 -19.37 -28.15 -18.43
C ARG A 523 -20.06 -28.85 -17.27
N VAL A 524 -19.69 -28.50 -16.04
CA VAL A 524 -20.36 -28.94 -14.81
C VAL A 524 -20.87 -27.73 -14.05
N ARG A 525 -22.15 -27.73 -13.67
CA ARG A 525 -22.84 -26.66 -12.94
C ARG A 525 -23.20 -27.09 -11.53
N HIS A 526 -22.96 -26.18 -10.60
CA HIS A 526 -23.45 -26.27 -9.23
C HIS A 526 -24.93 -25.84 -9.18
N PRO A 527 -25.76 -26.38 -8.27
CA PRO A 527 -27.17 -25.98 -8.12
C PRO A 527 -27.38 -24.48 -7.82
N GLU A 528 -26.36 -23.82 -7.28
CA GLU A 528 -26.33 -22.37 -7.02
C GLU A 528 -26.09 -21.53 -8.29
N GLY A 529 -26.08 -22.15 -9.48
CA GLY A 529 -26.08 -21.44 -10.76
C GLY A 529 -24.71 -21.08 -11.33
N PHE A 530 -23.60 -21.51 -10.71
CA PHE A 530 -22.24 -21.27 -11.22
C PHE A 530 -21.60 -22.53 -11.81
N LEU A 531 -20.61 -22.34 -12.69
CA LEU A 531 -19.83 -23.43 -13.30
C LEU A 531 -18.71 -23.89 -12.36
N VAL A 532 -18.69 -25.18 -12.02
CA VAL A 532 -17.59 -25.83 -11.30
C VAL A 532 -16.40 -26.03 -12.23
N LEU A 533 -16.66 -26.45 -13.48
CA LEU A 533 -15.66 -26.58 -14.53
C LEU A 533 -16.23 -26.31 -15.93
N ASP A 534 -15.37 -25.80 -16.81
CA ASP A 534 -15.62 -25.63 -18.24
C ASP A 534 -14.30 -25.90 -18.99
N VAL A 535 -14.22 -27.06 -19.66
CA VAL A 535 -12.99 -27.56 -20.32
C VAL A 535 -13.30 -28.11 -21.71
N PRO A 536 -12.35 -28.12 -22.66
CA PRO A 536 -12.51 -28.83 -23.93
C PRO A 536 -12.84 -30.31 -23.71
N CYS A 537 -13.75 -30.86 -24.52
CA CYS A 537 -14.05 -32.28 -24.51
C CYS A 537 -12.89 -33.07 -25.15
N GLU A 538 -12.37 -34.05 -24.42
CA GLU A 538 -11.23 -34.87 -24.84
C GLU A 538 -11.71 -36.27 -25.23
N GLY A 539 -11.83 -36.53 -26.53
CA GLY A 539 -12.23 -37.85 -27.05
C GLY A 539 -13.73 -38.15 -26.95
N GLU A 540 -14.11 -39.41 -27.08
CA GLU A 540 -15.51 -39.86 -27.20
C GLU A 540 -16.19 -40.17 -25.86
N ASP A 541 -15.43 -40.43 -24.78
CA ASP A 541 -15.95 -40.80 -23.46
C ASP A 541 -16.03 -39.60 -22.49
N ALA A 542 -17.06 -38.78 -22.68
CA ALA A 542 -17.34 -37.63 -21.84
C ALA A 542 -17.66 -37.98 -20.37
N GLU A 543 -18.23 -39.16 -20.11
CA GLU A 543 -18.56 -39.59 -18.76
C GLU A 543 -17.28 -39.88 -17.96
N ALA A 544 -16.32 -40.59 -18.56
CA ALA A 544 -15.02 -40.81 -17.93
C ALA A 544 -14.27 -39.49 -17.70
N GLN A 545 -14.37 -38.53 -18.63
CA GLN A 545 -13.78 -37.21 -18.45
C GLN A 545 -14.42 -36.45 -17.28
N VAL A 546 -15.75 -36.42 -17.17
CA VAL A 546 -16.43 -35.68 -16.08
C VAL A 546 -16.09 -36.28 -14.71
N GLN A 547 -16.01 -37.60 -14.59
CA GLN A 547 -15.63 -38.27 -13.34
C GLN A 547 -14.18 -37.93 -12.95
N ARG A 548 -13.25 -37.93 -13.93
CA ARG A 548 -11.85 -37.58 -13.70
C ARG A 548 -11.69 -36.13 -13.25
N GLU A 549 -12.35 -35.20 -13.94
CA GLU A 549 -12.27 -33.77 -13.66
C GLU A 549 -12.98 -33.38 -12.35
N THR A 550 -14.01 -34.13 -11.94
CA THR A 550 -14.75 -33.86 -10.70
C THR A 550 -14.20 -34.58 -9.47
N ALA A 551 -13.33 -35.58 -9.64
CA ALA A 551 -12.73 -36.35 -8.55
C ALA A 551 -12.10 -35.48 -7.43
N PRO A 552 -11.36 -34.38 -7.71
CA PRO A 552 -10.79 -33.53 -6.66
C PRO A 552 -11.85 -32.87 -5.75
N TYR A 553 -13.06 -32.62 -6.26
CA TYR A 553 -14.12 -31.96 -5.51
C TYR A 553 -14.85 -32.88 -4.53
N SER A 554 -14.82 -34.19 -4.76
CA SER A 554 -15.45 -35.20 -3.88
C SER A 554 -14.86 -35.18 -2.46
N GLN A 555 -13.63 -34.66 -2.30
CA GLN A 555 -12.97 -34.49 -1.00
C GLN A 555 -13.50 -33.30 -0.21
N VAL A 556 -14.15 -32.34 -0.87
CA VAL A 556 -14.56 -31.05 -0.29
C VAL A 556 -16.08 -30.90 -0.20
N ALA A 557 -16.84 -31.55 -1.09
CA ALA A 557 -18.29 -31.52 -1.13
C ALA A 557 -18.87 -32.90 -1.49
N ALA A 558 -20.02 -33.25 -0.91
CA ALA A 558 -20.79 -34.41 -1.30
C ALA A 558 -21.77 -34.02 -2.43
N PHE A 559 -21.65 -34.68 -3.58
CA PHE A 559 -22.51 -34.42 -4.74
C PHE A 559 -22.77 -35.68 -5.57
N THR A 560 -23.83 -35.62 -6.37
CA THR A 560 -24.13 -36.57 -7.46
C THR A 560 -24.03 -35.84 -8.79
N LEU A 561 -23.86 -36.58 -9.89
CA LEU A 561 -23.78 -36.00 -11.23
C LEU A 561 -24.99 -36.46 -12.07
N ALA A 562 -25.70 -35.50 -12.63
CA ALA A 562 -26.80 -35.73 -13.56
C ALA A 562 -26.50 -35.09 -14.91
N ARG A 563 -26.67 -35.84 -16.00
CA ARG A 563 -26.48 -35.31 -17.35
C ARG A 563 -27.73 -34.51 -17.75
N THR A 564 -27.56 -33.23 -18.04
CA THR A 564 -28.64 -32.39 -18.57
C THR A 564 -28.71 -32.51 -20.09
N GLY A 565 -29.88 -32.87 -20.62
CA GLY A 565 -30.12 -33.05 -22.05
C GLY A 565 -30.58 -31.79 -22.80
N PHE A 566 -30.61 -30.63 -22.15
CA PHE A 566 -31.03 -29.38 -22.78
C PHE A 566 -29.82 -28.63 -23.35
N PRO A 567 -29.72 -28.47 -24.68
CA PRO A 567 -28.78 -27.53 -25.26
C PRO A 567 -29.21 -26.13 -24.85
N LEU A 568 -28.35 -25.41 -24.13
CA LEU A 568 -28.49 -23.97 -24.00
C LEU A 568 -28.14 -23.33 -25.36
N PRO A 569 -28.69 -22.13 -25.66
CA PRO A 569 -28.31 -21.42 -26.87
C PRO A 569 -26.81 -21.13 -26.83
N VAL A 570 -26.09 -21.58 -27.86
CA VAL A 570 -24.67 -21.26 -28.05
C VAL A 570 -24.54 -19.73 -28.06
N ALA A 571 -24.02 -19.17 -26.97
CA ALA A 571 -23.70 -17.76 -26.92
C ALA A 571 -22.63 -17.48 -28.00
N PRO A 572 -22.69 -16.34 -28.71
CA PRO A 572 -21.66 -15.97 -29.66
C PRO A 572 -20.27 -15.98 -28.99
N GLU A 573 -19.21 -16.23 -29.77
CA GLU A 573 -17.83 -16.19 -29.29
C GLU A 573 -17.57 -14.90 -28.49
N ALA A 574 -17.62 -15.03 -27.17
CA ALA A 574 -17.29 -13.95 -26.27
C ALA A 574 -15.78 -13.72 -26.40
N LYS A 575 -15.34 -12.45 -26.36
CA LYS A 575 -13.92 -12.15 -26.17
C LYS A 575 -13.42 -12.95 -24.95
N HIS A 576 -12.20 -13.50 -24.99
CA HIS A 576 -11.70 -14.38 -23.91
C HIS A 576 -11.92 -13.82 -22.50
N LEU A 577 -11.85 -12.49 -22.33
CA LEU A 577 -12.11 -11.82 -21.05
C LEU A 577 -13.57 -11.92 -20.60
N GLU A 578 -14.52 -11.75 -21.52
CA GLU A 578 -15.95 -11.88 -21.23
C GLU A 578 -16.32 -13.32 -20.87
N GLN A 579 -15.69 -14.30 -21.53
CA GLN A 579 -15.86 -15.71 -21.17
C GLN A 579 -15.35 -15.98 -19.75
N TRP A 580 -14.14 -15.53 -19.43
CA TRP A 580 -13.57 -15.70 -18.09
C TRP A 580 -14.40 -15.01 -17.00
N LEU A 581 -14.88 -13.80 -17.25
CA LEU A 581 -15.80 -13.11 -16.34
C LEU A 581 -17.13 -13.86 -16.21
N GLY A 582 -17.62 -14.48 -17.28
CA GLY A 582 -18.82 -15.33 -17.27
C GLY A 582 -18.68 -16.58 -16.41
N TRP A 583 -17.45 -17.06 -16.19
CA TRP A 583 -17.18 -18.13 -15.22
C TRP A 583 -17.13 -17.62 -13.77
N LEU A 584 -16.45 -16.49 -13.56
CA LEU A 584 -16.18 -15.96 -12.22
C LEU A 584 -17.39 -15.28 -11.57
N GLU A 585 -18.12 -14.45 -12.32
CA GLU A 585 -19.18 -13.61 -11.78
C GLU A 585 -20.33 -14.40 -11.14
N PRO A 586 -20.86 -15.48 -11.74
CA PRO A 586 -21.90 -16.30 -11.10
C PRO A 586 -21.46 -16.88 -9.75
N TYR A 587 -20.21 -17.37 -9.66
CA TYR A 587 -19.65 -17.87 -8.39
C TYR A 587 -19.56 -16.74 -7.35
N VAL A 588 -19.04 -15.58 -7.75
CA VAL A 588 -18.91 -14.41 -6.87
C VAL A 588 -20.27 -13.98 -6.34
N ARG A 589 -21.29 -13.90 -7.20
CA ARG A 589 -22.66 -13.52 -6.82
C ARG A 589 -23.23 -14.48 -5.79
N ALA A 590 -23.20 -15.78 -6.05
CA ALA A 590 -23.68 -16.80 -5.11
C ALA A 590 -22.90 -16.75 -3.78
N ARG A 591 -21.58 -16.54 -3.83
CA ARG A 591 -20.72 -16.49 -2.65
C ARG A 591 -21.02 -15.28 -1.77
N LEU A 592 -21.20 -14.11 -2.39
CA LEU A 592 -21.53 -12.87 -1.69
C LEU A 592 -22.94 -12.92 -1.11
N ALA A 593 -23.93 -13.37 -1.88
CA ALA A 593 -25.31 -13.54 -1.39
C ALA A 593 -25.33 -14.42 -0.14
N ARG A 594 -24.65 -15.56 -0.19
CA ARG A 594 -24.52 -16.46 0.97
C ARG A 594 -23.76 -15.85 2.15
N ALA A 595 -22.69 -15.10 1.89
CA ALA A 595 -21.91 -14.45 2.94
C ALA A 595 -22.69 -13.32 3.64
N LEU A 596 -23.56 -12.64 2.92
CA LEU A 596 -24.40 -11.55 3.40
C LEU A 596 -25.74 -12.03 3.97
N GLY A 597 -26.11 -13.30 3.75
CA GLY A 597 -27.38 -13.88 4.18
C GLY A 597 -28.56 -13.36 3.38
N LEU A 598 -28.39 -13.16 2.06
CA LEU A 598 -29.41 -12.65 1.15
C LEU A 598 -30.15 -13.82 0.48
N ASP A 599 -31.48 -13.71 0.44
CA ASP A 599 -32.35 -14.66 -0.25
C ASP A 599 -32.58 -14.27 -1.73
N ASP A 600 -32.42 -12.98 -2.05
CA ASP A 600 -32.57 -12.43 -3.40
C ASP A 600 -31.27 -11.80 -3.89
N ALA A 601 -30.88 -12.16 -5.12
CA ALA A 601 -29.70 -11.62 -5.78
C ALA A 601 -29.85 -10.14 -6.15
N GLU A 602 -31.09 -9.63 -6.27
CA GLU A 602 -31.35 -8.20 -6.50
C GLU A 602 -31.03 -7.34 -5.26
N GLU A 603 -31.07 -7.91 -4.06
CA GLU A 603 -30.68 -7.21 -2.83
C GLU A 603 -29.16 -7.04 -2.69
N LEU A 604 -28.37 -7.79 -3.47
CA LEU A 604 -26.91 -7.77 -3.39
C LEU A 604 -26.34 -6.37 -3.70
N GLU A 605 -26.81 -5.74 -4.78
CA GLU A 605 -26.30 -4.42 -5.17
C GLU A 605 -26.60 -3.37 -4.10
N ARG A 606 -27.80 -3.36 -3.53
CA ARG A 606 -28.23 -2.42 -2.49
C ARG A 606 -27.49 -2.66 -1.18
N THR A 607 -27.25 -3.92 -0.82
CA THR A 607 -26.62 -4.29 0.45
C THR A 607 -25.11 -4.09 0.41
N LEU A 608 -24.45 -4.34 -0.73
CA LEU A 608 -22.99 -4.35 -0.81
C LEU A 608 -22.39 -3.19 -1.61
N LEU A 609 -22.99 -2.79 -2.73
CA LEU A 609 -22.34 -1.91 -3.72
C LEU A 609 -22.79 -0.46 -3.63
N LEU A 610 -24.09 -0.22 -3.44
CA LEU A 610 -24.74 1.09 -3.46
C LEU A 610 -24.62 1.81 -2.10
N HIS A 611 -23.38 2.17 -1.74
CA HIS A 611 -23.07 2.96 -0.54
C HIS A 611 -22.49 4.31 -0.90
N GLU A 612 -23.05 5.38 -0.33
CA GLU A 612 -22.46 6.70 -0.46
C GLU A 612 -21.14 6.78 0.31
N ALA A 613 -20.10 7.28 -0.34
CA ALA A 613 -18.79 7.40 0.27
C ALA A 613 -18.04 8.64 -0.23
N ARG A 614 -17.08 9.07 0.59
CA ARG A 614 -16.04 10.03 0.20
C ARG A 614 -14.73 9.30 0.00
N LEU A 615 -14.13 9.48 -1.16
CA LEU A 615 -12.82 8.91 -1.48
C LEU A 615 -11.75 9.97 -1.29
N HIS A 616 -10.71 9.65 -0.52
CA HIS A 616 -9.45 10.37 -0.49
C HIS A 616 -8.39 9.51 -1.15
N VAL A 617 -7.79 10.03 -2.23
CA VAL A 617 -6.84 9.28 -3.04
C VAL A 617 -5.55 10.07 -3.15
N THR A 618 -4.46 9.46 -2.69
CA THR A 618 -3.11 10.01 -2.78
C THR A 618 -2.23 9.10 -3.64
N GLU A 619 -0.93 9.40 -3.69
CA GLU A 619 0.01 8.52 -4.36
C GLU A 619 0.14 7.18 -3.60
N SER A 620 0.05 7.16 -2.26
CA SER A 620 0.21 5.92 -1.48
C SER A 620 -1.06 5.35 -0.83
N HIS A 621 -2.16 6.10 -0.77
CA HIS A 621 -3.37 5.71 -0.05
C HIS A 621 -4.65 5.83 -0.89
N VAL A 622 -5.60 4.96 -0.58
CA VAL A 622 -7.01 5.05 -0.94
C VAL A 622 -7.79 4.90 0.36
N ASP A 623 -8.36 5.99 0.85
CA ASP A 623 -9.23 5.99 2.02
C ASP A 623 -10.68 6.15 1.58
N VAL A 624 -11.51 5.17 1.94
CA VAL A 624 -12.95 5.16 1.64
C VAL A 624 -13.69 5.48 2.93
N VAL A 625 -14.30 6.65 2.99
CA VAL A 625 -15.01 7.15 4.18
C VAL A 625 -16.51 6.99 3.96
N PHE A 626 -17.12 6.12 4.74
CA PHE A 626 -18.57 5.92 4.81
C PHE A 626 -19.17 6.70 5.97
N ALA A 627 -20.45 7.02 5.87
CA ALA A 627 -21.19 7.51 7.04
C ALA A 627 -21.48 6.36 8.00
N LEU A 628 -21.32 6.58 9.30
CA LEU A 628 -21.59 5.57 10.32
C LEU A 628 -23.05 5.08 10.27
N SER A 629 -23.99 5.95 9.89
CA SER A 629 -25.40 5.61 9.69
C SER A 629 -25.65 4.63 8.54
N GLN A 630 -24.69 4.46 7.63
CA GLN A 630 -24.77 3.59 6.46
C GLN A 630 -24.02 2.26 6.68
N LEU A 631 -23.51 1.97 7.88
CA LEU A 631 -22.76 0.74 8.15
C LEU A 631 -23.65 -0.50 7.99
N PRO A 632 -23.48 -1.31 6.93
CA PRO A 632 -24.34 -2.46 6.70
C PRO A 632 -23.83 -3.59 7.59
N LEU A 633 -24.60 -3.96 8.61
CA LEU A 633 -24.20 -4.99 9.57
C LEU A 633 -23.83 -6.31 8.88
N ALA A 634 -24.52 -6.67 7.79
CA ALA A 634 -24.22 -7.83 6.96
C ALA A 634 -22.80 -7.78 6.38
N VAL A 635 -22.37 -6.64 5.86
CA VAL A 635 -21.00 -6.43 5.31
C VAL A 635 -19.95 -6.60 6.41
N ARG A 636 -20.23 -6.07 7.61
CA ARG A 636 -19.34 -6.21 8.78
C ARG A 636 -19.24 -7.65 9.26
N ILE A 637 -20.36 -8.38 9.35
CA ILE A 637 -20.38 -9.79 9.75
C ILE A 637 -19.63 -10.64 8.71
N ALA A 638 -19.83 -10.37 7.43
CA ALA A 638 -19.10 -11.03 6.33
C ALA A 638 -17.60 -10.67 6.32
N GLY A 639 -17.18 -9.63 7.04
CA GLY A 639 -15.79 -9.16 7.10
C GLY A 639 -15.31 -8.46 5.83
N LEU A 640 -16.24 -7.99 4.98
CA LEU A 640 -15.94 -7.35 3.70
C LEU A 640 -15.45 -5.90 3.83
N ASP A 641 -15.67 -5.27 4.98
CA ASP A 641 -15.23 -3.90 5.29
C ASP A 641 -13.98 -3.84 6.19
N ARG A 642 -13.25 -4.95 6.30
CA ARG A 642 -11.99 -4.99 7.05
C ARG A 642 -10.94 -4.09 6.41
N ASN A 643 -10.22 -3.35 7.24
CA ASN A 643 -9.06 -2.59 6.81
C ASN A 643 -7.98 -3.52 6.27
N ILE A 644 -7.61 -3.32 5.01
CA ILE A 644 -6.63 -4.15 4.31
C ILE A 644 -5.21 -3.67 4.62
N GLY A 645 -5.02 -2.35 4.74
CA GLY A 645 -3.69 -1.78 4.81
C GLY A 645 -2.97 -1.90 3.48
N TRP A 646 -1.70 -2.29 3.49
CA TRP A 646 -0.86 -2.34 2.29
C TRP A 646 -1.26 -3.46 1.33
N ILE A 647 -1.46 -3.12 0.06
CA ILE A 647 -1.71 -4.06 -1.03
C ILE A 647 -0.53 -4.02 -2.01
N PRO A 648 0.38 -5.01 -1.98
CA PRO A 648 1.57 -5.05 -2.83
C PRO A 648 1.25 -4.89 -4.31
N ALA A 649 0.26 -5.64 -4.81
CA ALA A 649 -0.18 -5.61 -6.21
C ALA A 649 -0.72 -4.23 -6.64
N ALA A 650 -1.35 -3.50 -5.73
CA ALA A 650 -1.90 -2.18 -5.98
C ALA A 650 -0.88 -1.04 -5.76
N GLY A 651 0.21 -1.32 -5.03
CA GLY A 651 1.22 -0.35 -4.63
C GLY A 651 0.68 0.77 -3.75
N ARG A 652 -0.38 0.49 -2.97
CA ARG A 652 -1.11 1.45 -2.14
C ARG A 652 -1.71 0.79 -0.91
N HIS A 653 -1.99 1.62 0.10
CA HIS A 653 -2.84 1.26 1.23
C HIS A 653 -4.32 1.46 0.89
N LEU A 654 -5.18 0.56 1.36
CA LEU A 654 -6.64 0.72 1.32
C LEU A 654 -7.22 0.60 2.73
N PHE A 655 -7.95 1.64 3.16
CA PHE A 655 -8.63 1.70 4.44
C PHE A 655 -10.09 2.11 4.29
N PHE A 656 -10.93 1.53 5.16
CA PHE A 656 -12.33 1.86 5.31
C PHE A 656 -12.54 2.61 6.63
N HIS A 657 -13.10 3.81 6.53
CA HIS A 657 -13.37 4.68 7.66
C HIS A 657 -14.87 4.91 7.80
N PHE A 658 -15.34 5.06 9.03
CA PHE A 658 -16.74 5.26 9.33
C PHE A 658 -16.87 6.46 10.27
N GLU A 659 -17.47 7.54 9.76
CA GLU A 659 -17.59 8.84 10.44
C GLU A 659 -19.04 9.20 10.80
#